data_AF-A0A2N8M6Q8-F1
#
_entry.id   AF-A0A2N8M6Q8-F1
#
_cell.length_a   1.000
_cell.length_b   1.000
_cell.length_c   1.000
_cell.angle_alpha   90.00
_cell.angle_beta   90.00
_cell.angle_gamma   90.00
#
_symmetry.space_group_name_H-M   'P 1'
#
loop_
_entity.id
_entity.type
_entity.pdbx_description
1 polymer ?
#
loop_
_entity_poly.entity_id
_entity_poly.type
_entity_poly.pdbx_seq_one_letter_code
_entity_poly.pdbx_strand_id
1 'polypeptide(L)'
;MDASAVPASLARGRKTIHLGPEIARAWRLHRFITKVNHQREAKARFFSKLLEDFAVGRAERDLKSLIDRAPRVAHRRIEESFEDVPIGQVSIGDALLVRAGEVVPVDGQITSPSASLDESAVTGEPIPVTRRAGEAARSGTINAGETFEMQASATAGESTYAGIIKMVTAAQTAKAPFIRMVDRYALLLLPVTLVMAGAAWAFSHDPIRGLAVFVAATPCPLILAAPVAFIAGAAQAARRGILIKGGGPLEMLARARTVMFDKTGTLTVGGARLVAIETAPGEDPDEALRLAASLEQASHHVVAAAIVSAALDKGLSLQIPAKVRETVGSGLEGVVDGRKVCVGSHQLVYGGGRPEEWAGRALRRASWRSALSVFVSVDGRAIGALLLADELRREAPRAVQALRGAGVSRIVMVTGDRADAAETIGAALDLDAVLSDRVPSDKVEAVAMEQRLNPTVMVGDGINDAPALAAADIGIAMGARGASASSEAADVVILVDQLDRVSDAVAIARRTRLIALQSIVVGMALSGTAMGAAAFGWLTPVAGALTQEAIDVAVILNALRALSPGRAPHRHSMPAAAARNLHHDHQRLEASLDRLRQIADALDDAAAGTAMEYIVEANRIVGKEIVEHEREDEKFVYPRLSSFLSDGNGLFAMSRAHREIRHLARLLARLADGLCPYESDRYMISDAQRIIESIECLVRIHNAQEEDIYETAVANWDGEVRPVEAGKPGAISGRGAAAPGPAAQSAPKSSLGWRMPAGALVTLAFASGWLTWSLRRDTAAHYVTQKVERGSIVRAVSATGAVNPVTTAPLGTQVSGMIQALYCNVDTKVKAGQLCAKIDPRPYQAAADQQKANLELAKAQLEKDKTALSKAKAAFERNQILATQKAVSRASFNKSRNAYDQALAQTALDETSIAIGEAELHTAETSLGHTDIVSPVDGTVVSRRAEMGQMVEASSETPLFQIATDLTLMKLDANVSEKDIGEVKLGDKATSTVASFANHPFTGEVTQISQSPRTIEDAVTYGVVISAPNSNLLLKPGMTAAIRIVVDRRDNVLRAPDQALRYLPAGHAAPSSSARTPDASSQIWILRDGEPTAIPVQLGLDDGACTEVVKGDLESGDEAIVGEGKDASEKVTAKCRN
;
A
#
# COMPACT_ATOMS: atom_id res chain seq x y z
N MET A 1 13.71 -50.74 -42.15
CA MET A 1 12.79 -51.89 -42.04
C MET A 1 11.48 -51.48 -42.69
N ASP A 2 11.32 -51.85 -43.96
CA ASP A 2 10.03 -51.89 -44.64
C ASP A 2 9.13 -52.96 -44.04
N ALA A 3 7.81 -52.75 -44.05
CA ALA A 3 6.86 -53.70 -44.63
C ALA A 3 5.41 -53.19 -44.59
N SER A 4 4.81 -53.27 -45.78
CA SER A 4 3.45 -52.98 -46.25
C SER A 4 2.40 -54.08 -46.01
N ALA A 5 1.11 -53.73 -46.23
CA ALA A 5 -0.07 -54.53 -46.69
C ALA A 5 -1.26 -54.63 -45.67
N VAL A 6 -2.44 -53.97 -45.84
CA VAL A 6 -3.64 -54.23 -46.72
C VAL A 6 -4.49 -55.44 -46.23
N PRO A 7 -5.87 -55.50 -46.27
CA PRO A 7 -6.86 -54.78 -47.11
C PRO A 7 -8.19 -54.26 -46.47
N ALA A 8 -8.98 -53.59 -47.32
CA ALA A 8 -10.36 -53.17 -47.15
C ALA A 8 -11.42 -54.23 -47.54
N SER A 9 -12.59 -54.22 -46.89
CA SER A 9 -13.84 -54.79 -47.44
C SER A 9 -15.14 -54.20 -46.84
N LEU A 10 -15.96 -53.58 -47.71
CA LEU A 10 -17.43 -53.62 -47.85
C LEU A 10 -18.42 -53.19 -46.73
N ALA A 11 -18.95 -51.97 -46.94
CA ALA A 11 -20.36 -51.50 -46.91
C ALA A 11 -21.53 -52.37 -46.39
N ARG A 12 -22.32 -51.84 -45.42
CA ARG A 12 -23.74 -51.41 -45.55
C ARG A 12 -24.40 -51.09 -44.19
N GLY A 13 -25.13 -49.97 -44.10
CA GLY A 13 -26.14 -49.74 -43.04
C GLY A 13 -26.41 -48.28 -42.66
N ARG A 14 -27.09 -47.50 -43.49
CA ARG A 14 -27.71 -46.22 -43.07
C ARG A 14 -29.08 -46.50 -42.46
N LYS A 15 -29.31 -46.11 -41.20
CA LYS A 15 -30.63 -45.87 -40.62
C LYS A 15 -30.78 -44.37 -40.33
N THR A 16 -31.74 -43.74 -40.98
CA THR A 16 -32.21 -42.36 -40.77
C THR A 16 -33.12 -42.33 -39.52
N ILE A 17 -32.85 -41.41 -38.59
CA ILE A 17 -33.73 -41.11 -37.45
C ILE A 17 -34.42 -39.77 -37.75
N HIS A 18 -35.75 -39.76 -37.82
CA HIS A 18 -36.58 -38.56 -37.95
C HIS A 18 -36.72 -37.85 -36.59
N LEU A 19 -36.37 -36.56 -36.52
CA LEU A 19 -36.64 -35.68 -35.38
C LEU A 19 -37.72 -34.65 -35.77
N GLY A 20 -38.76 -34.52 -34.95
CA GLY A 20 -40.03 -33.87 -35.26
C GLY A 20 -40.14 -32.35 -35.02
N PRO A 21 -41.33 -31.76 -35.29
CA PRO A 21 -41.60 -30.32 -35.43
C PRO A 21 -41.52 -29.46 -34.16
N GLU A 22 -41.34 -30.06 -32.98
CA GLU A 22 -41.21 -29.38 -31.68
C GLU A 22 -39.92 -28.52 -31.61
N ILE A 23 -38.82 -28.99 -32.18
CA ILE A 23 -37.49 -28.32 -32.12
C ILE A 23 -37.47 -27.03 -32.96
N ALA A 24 -38.26 -26.99 -34.04
CA ALA A 24 -38.35 -25.82 -34.93
C ALA A 24 -39.15 -24.65 -34.32
N ARG A 25 -39.99 -24.92 -33.30
CA ARG A 25 -40.65 -23.87 -32.50
C ARG A 25 -39.69 -23.29 -31.45
N ALA A 26 -38.89 -24.13 -30.80
CA ALA A 26 -37.85 -23.71 -29.86
C ALA A 26 -36.79 -22.79 -30.50
N TRP A 27 -36.39 -23.08 -31.74
CA TRP A 27 -35.37 -22.30 -32.46
C TRP A 27 -35.84 -20.91 -32.92
N ARG A 28 -37.12 -20.76 -33.27
CA ARG A 28 -37.69 -19.45 -33.65
C ARG A 28 -37.82 -18.52 -32.46
N LEU A 29 -38.18 -19.06 -31.30
CA LEU A 29 -38.27 -18.30 -30.06
C LEU A 29 -36.89 -17.84 -29.58
N HIS A 30 -35.86 -18.69 -29.72
CA HIS A 30 -34.46 -18.35 -29.42
C HIS A 30 -33.91 -17.17 -30.25
N ARG A 31 -34.26 -17.09 -31.54
CA ARG A 31 -33.80 -16.02 -32.45
C ARG A 31 -34.47 -14.66 -32.23
N PHE A 32 -35.72 -14.67 -31.78
CA PHE A 32 -36.45 -13.45 -31.42
C PHE A 32 -35.96 -12.88 -30.09
N ILE A 33 -35.67 -13.76 -29.12
CA ILE A 33 -35.13 -13.39 -27.79
C ILE A 33 -33.73 -12.80 -27.91
N THR A 34 -32.84 -13.37 -28.73
CA THR A 34 -31.46 -12.88 -28.92
C THR A 34 -31.40 -11.47 -29.51
N LYS A 35 -32.29 -11.11 -30.44
CA LYS A 35 -32.25 -9.80 -31.12
C LYS A 35 -32.80 -8.65 -30.25
N VAL A 36 -33.76 -8.93 -29.37
CA VAL A 36 -34.33 -7.95 -28.43
C VAL A 36 -33.45 -7.81 -27.16
N ASN A 37 -32.78 -8.88 -26.74
CA ASN A 37 -31.82 -8.83 -25.63
C ASN A 37 -30.58 -7.99 -25.97
N HIS A 38 -29.99 -8.16 -27.15
CA HIS A 38 -28.71 -7.52 -27.47
C HIS A 38 -28.74 -5.97 -27.47
N GLN A 39 -29.87 -5.36 -27.84
CA GLN A 39 -30.07 -3.91 -27.85
C GLN A 39 -30.39 -3.32 -26.45
N ARG A 40 -30.87 -4.14 -25.51
CA ARG A 40 -31.17 -3.73 -24.12
C ARG A 40 -30.04 -4.09 -23.15
N GLU A 41 -29.35 -5.21 -23.35
CA GLU A 41 -28.17 -5.67 -22.59
C GLU A 41 -26.93 -4.79 -22.82
N ALA A 42 -26.82 -4.13 -23.98
CA ALA A 42 -25.76 -3.16 -24.26
C ALA A 42 -25.96 -1.82 -23.51
N LYS A 43 -27.21 -1.43 -23.23
CA LYS A 43 -27.52 -0.20 -22.48
C LYS A 43 -27.49 -0.38 -20.96
N ALA A 44 -27.75 -1.58 -20.45
CA ALA A 44 -27.72 -1.85 -19.01
C ALA A 44 -26.27 -1.94 -18.47
N ARG A 45 -25.38 -2.65 -19.19
CA ARG A 45 -23.94 -2.71 -18.87
C ARG A 45 -23.25 -1.35 -18.84
N PHE A 46 -23.78 -0.37 -19.56
CA PHE A 46 -23.28 1.01 -19.56
C PHE A 46 -23.48 1.69 -18.20
N PHE A 47 -24.57 1.41 -17.48
CA PHE A 47 -24.87 2.08 -16.21
C PHE A 47 -23.99 1.57 -15.07
N SER A 48 -23.80 0.24 -14.97
CA SER A 48 -22.88 -0.35 -14.01
C SER A 48 -21.43 0.11 -14.26
N LYS A 49 -20.98 0.12 -15.53
CA LYS A 49 -19.65 0.63 -15.89
C LYS A 49 -19.47 2.12 -15.61
N LEU A 50 -20.47 2.95 -15.86
CA LEU A 50 -20.45 4.36 -15.46
C LEU A 50 -20.40 4.54 -13.94
N LEU A 51 -21.12 3.70 -13.18
CA LEU A 51 -21.12 3.76 -11.72
C LEU A 51 -19.81 3.25 -11.14
N GLU A 52 -19.19 2.26 -11.77
CA GLU A 52 -17.84 1.76 -11.50
C GLU A 52 -16.82 2.89 -11.71
N ASP A 53 -16.79 3.49 -12.91
CA ASP A 53 -15.89 4.61 -13.23
C ASP A 53 -16.11 5.80 -12.27
N PHE A 54 -17.37 6.10 -11.92
CA PHE A 54 -17.70 7.13 -10.95
C PHE A 54 -17.25 6.77 -9.52
N ALA A 55 -17.41 5.51 -9.11
CA ALA A 55 -17.03 5.02 -7.78
C ALA A 55 -15.51 5.01 -7.60
N VAL A 56 -14.78 4.50 -8.60
CA VAL A 56 -13.32 4.52 -8.67
C VAL A 56 -12.83 5.96 -8.69
N GLY A 57 -13.35 6.79 -9.61
CA GLY A 57 -12.99 8.21 -9.69
C GLY A 57 -13.41 9.04 -8.48
N ARG A 58 -14.39 8.59 -7.67
CA ARG A 58 -14.71 9.21 -6.37
C ARG A 58 -13.73 8.82 -5.29
N ALA A 59 -13.28 7.58 -5.27
CA ALA A 59 -12.29 7.11 -4.31
C ALA A 59 -10.88 7.64 -4.64
N GLU A 60 -10.55 7.84 -5.91
CA GLU A 60 -9.28 8.43 -6.35
C GLU A 60 -9.21 9.95 -6.23
N ARG A 61 -10.35 10.66 -6.27
CA ARG A 61 -10.38 12.14 -6.25
C ARG A 61 -9.69 12.75 -5.03
N ASP A 62 -9.90 12.15 -3.86
CA ASP A 62 -9.30 12.64 -2.62
C ASP A 62 -7.78 12.46 -2.66
N LEU A 63 -7.32 11.34 -3.21
CA LEU A 63 -5.91 11.02 -3.39
C LEU A 63 -5.25 11.92 -4.47
N LYS A 64 -5.97 12.20 -5.56
CA LYS A 64 -5.55 13.12 -6.62
C LYS A 64 -5.45 14.57 -6.14
N SER A 65 -6.31 15.00 -5.21
CA SER A 65 -6.25 16.34 -4.62
C SER A 65 -4.95 16.62 -3.86
N LEU A 66 -4.29 15.58 -3.35
CA LEU A 66 -2.95 15.66 -2.75
C LEU A 66 -1.83 15.75 -3.80
N ILE A 67 -2.08 15.36 -5.06
CA ILE A 67 -1.11 15.50 -6.16
C ILE A 67 -1.26 16.87 -6.82
N ASP A 68 -2.50 17.29 -7.07
CA ASP A 68 -2.81 18.53 -7.78
C ASP A 68 -2.41 19.79 -6.99
N ARG A 69 -2.21 19.68 -5.67
CA ARG A 69 -1.78 20.78 -4.78
C ARG A 69 -0.26 20.95 -4.71
N ALA A 70 0.53 20.12 -5.40
CA ALA A 70 1.98 20.21 -5.36
C ALA A 70 2.50 21.54 -5.95
N PRO A 71 3.23 22.35 -5.17
CA PRO A 71 3.82 23.59 -5.66
C PRO A 71 4.87 23.29 -6.73
N ARG A 72 4.85 24.07 -7.82
CA ARG A 72 5.79 23.94 -8.95
C ARG A 72 6.89 25.00 -8.93
N VAL A 73 6.65 26.08 -8.19
CA VAL A 73 7.47 27.29 -8.09
C VAL A 73 7.67 27.60 -6.61
N ALA A 74 8.84 28.10 -6.24
CA ALA A 74 9.16 28.62 -4.92
C ALA A 74 9.73 30.04 -5.06
N HIS A 75 9.50 30.89 -4.06
CA HIS A 75 9.96 32.28 -4.05
C HIS A 75 11.26 32.40 -3.25
N ARG A 76 12.41 32.35 -3.94
CA ARG A 76 13.73 32.42 -3.29
C ARG A 76 14.19 33.86 -3.13
N ARG A 77 14.77 34.18 -1.97
CA ARG A 77 15.37 35.48 -1.71
C ARG A 77 16.75 35.61 -2.37
N ILE A 78 16.96 36.69 -3.12
CA ILE A 78 18.27 37.16 -3.59
C ILE A 78 18.48 38.58 -3.07
N GLU A 79 19.47 38.77 -2.22
CA GLU A 79 19.82 40.07 -1.61
C GLU A 79 18.60 40.77 -0.97
N GLU A 80 18.01 41.74 -1.69
CA GLU A 80 16.86 42.58 -1.31
C GLU A 80 15.58 42.27 -2.11
N SER A 81 15.56 41.21 -2.93
CA SER A 81 14.43 40.85 -3.80
C SER A 81 14.08 39.36 -3.74
N PHE A 82 12.91 38.99 -4.27
CA PHE A 82 12.48 37.60 -4.40
C PHE A 82 12.36 37.23 -5.87
N GLU A 83 12.85 36.04 -6.23
CA GLU A 83 12.71 35.45 -7.56
C GLU A 83 11.89 34.16 -7.51
N ASP A 84 11.17 33.91 -8.60
CA ASP A 84 10.38 32.69 -8.78
C ASP A 84 11.25 31.62 -9.43
N VAL A 85 11.62 30.60 -8.66
CA VAL A 85 12.41 29.46 -9.15
C VAL A 85 11.56 28.20 -9.26
N PRO A 86 11.77 27.36 -10.28
CA PRO A 86 11.21 26.02 -10.30
C PRO A 86 11.59 25.27 -9.02
N ILE A 87 10.64 24.54 -8.42
CA ILE A 87 10.84 23.90 -7.11
C ILE A 87 12.08 22.98 -7.08
N GLY A 88 12.44 22.33 -8.19
CA GLY A 88 13.64 21.48 -8.29
C GLY A 88 14.98 22.22 -8.24
N GLN A 89 14.99 23.56 -8.26
CA GLN A 89 16.19 24.39 -8.13
C GLN A 89 16.41 24.90 -6.69
N VAL A 90 15.48 24.62 -5.78
CA VAL A 90 15.59 24.97 -4.36
C VAL A 90 16.64 24.09 -3.68
N SER A 91 17.62 24.72 -3.05
CA SER A 91 18.69 24.06 -2.32
C SER A 91 18.52 24.22 -0.81
N ILE A 92 19.09 23.30 -0.03
CA ILE A 92 19.13 23.40 1.44
C ILE A 92 19.86 24.69 1.82
N GLY A 93 19.27 25.47 2.73
CA GLY A 93 19.77 26.77 3.18
C GLY A 93 19.18 27.97 2.44
N ASP A 94 18.48 27.77 1.32
CA ASP A 94 17.81 28.86 0.60
C ASP A 94 16.74 29.51 1.48
N ALA A 95 16.71 30.84 1.52
CA ALA A 95 15.65 31.61 2.17
C ALA A 95 14.46 31.75 1.21
N LEU A 96 13.30 31.26 1.63
CA LEU A 96 12.08 31.20 0.85
C LEU A 96 10.97 32.05 1.48
N LEU A 97 10.22 32.74 0.65
CA LEU A 97 9.00 33.46 1.04
C LEU A 97 7.78 32.59 0.74
N VAL A 98 6.90 32.42 1.72
CA VAL A 98 5.61 31.73 1.53
C VAL A 98 4.49 32.73 1.74
N ARG A 99 3.77 33.10 0.66
CA ARG A 99 2.70 34.09 0.74
C ARG A 99 1.45 33.50 1.40
N ALA A 100 0.56 34.39 1.85
CA ALA A 100 -0.74 33.98 2.38
C ALA A 100 -1.52 33.13 1.35
N GLY A 101 -1.99 31.96 1.78
CA GLY A 101 -2.70 31.00 0.94
C GLY A 101 -1.83 30.13 0.03
N GLU A 102 -0.50 30.33 0.00
CA GLU A 102 0.41 29.46 -0.74
C GLU A 102 0.74 28.17 0.03
N VAL A 103 1.02 27.11 -0.72
CA VAL A 103 1.51 25.84 -0.17
C VAL A 103 3.00 25.95 0.10
N VAL A 104 3.42 25.52 1.29
CA VAL A 104 4.84 25.45 1.66
C VAL A 104 5.57 24.50 0.69
N PRO A 105 6.58 24.99 -0.06
CA PRO A 105 7.15 24.24 -1.18
C PRO A 105 8.05 23.07 -0.75
N VAL A 106 8.95 23.31 0.21
CA VAL A 106 9.88 22.32 0.75
C VAL A 106 9.87 22.38 2.26
N ASP A 107 10.40 21.34 2.92
CA ASP A 107 10.56 21.39 4.38
C ASP A 107 11.61 22.44 4.75
N GLY A 108 11.42 23.12 5.87
CA GLY A 108 12.34 24.16 6.33
C GLY A 108 12.06 24.65 7.74
N GLN A 109 12.86 25.61 8.20
CA GLN A 109 12.70 26.28 9.51
C GLN A 109 12.17 27.69 9.32
N ILE A 110 11.19 28.10 10.13
CA ILE A 110 10.59 29.44 10.04
C ILE A 110 11.60 30.47 10.56
N THR A 111 11.89 31.50 9.77
CA THR A 111 12.77 32.61 10.16
C THR A 111 11.99 33.85 10.63
N SER A 112 10.72 33.97 10.24
CA SER A 112 9.81 35.00 10.75
C SER A 112 9.35 34.77 12.19
N PRO A 113 8.83 35.79 12.92
CA PRO A 113 8.44 35.66 14.34
C PRO A 113 7.40 34.57 14.59
N SER A 114 6.44 34.43 13.68
CA SER A 114 5.43 33.38 13.69
C SER A 114 4.91 33.11 12.28
N ALA A 115 4.38 31.91 12.08
CA ALA A 115 3.64 31.51 10.88
C ALA A 115 2.37 30.76 11.30
N SER A 116 1.25 31.04 10.66
CA SER A 116 0.02 30.27 10.87
C SER A 116 -0.14 29.29 9.72
N LEU A 117 -0.05 27.99 10.01
CA LEU A 117 -0.07 26.94 9.00
C LEU A 117 -1.33 26.09 9.14
N ASP A 118 -2.10 25.97 8.06
CA ASP A 118 -3.13 24.94 7.92
C ASP A 118 -2.43 23.63 7.52
N GLU A 119 -2.25 22.77 8.51
CA GLU A 119 -1.66 21.45 8.35
C GLU A 119 -2.70 20.38 7.98
N SER A 120 -3.99 20.72 7.80
CA SER A 120 -5.09 19.76 7.63
C SER A 120 -4.89 18.76 6.49
N ALA A 121 -4.22 19.17 5.41
CA ALA A 121 -3.93 18.30 4.28
C ALA A 121 -2.88 17.21 4.58
N VAL A 122 -1.99 17.45 5.54
CA VAL A 122 -0.91 16.54 5.93
C VAL A 122 -1.25 15.81 7.23
N THR A 123 -1.88 16.51 8.18
CA THR A 123 -2.16 16.00 9.53
C THR A 123 -3.62 15.60 9.76
N GLY A 124 -4.55 16.05 8.92
CA GLY A 124 -5.98 15.82 9.11
C GLY A 124 -6.64 16.69 10.18
N GLU A 125 -5.88 17.55 10.87
CA GLU A 125 -6.40 18.45 11.90
C GLU A 125 -6.98 19.73 11.27
N PRO A 126 -8.26 20.08 11.54
CA PRO A 126 -8.95 21.15 10.81
C PRO A 126 -8.60 22.57 11.26
N ILE A 127 -7.86 22.73 12.36
CA ILE A 127 -7.55 24.04 12.96
C ILE A 127 -6.11 24.44 12.59
N PRO A 128 -5.89 25.63 12.01
CA PRO A 128 -4.55 26.13 11.73
C PRO A 128 -3.69 26.23 13.00
N VAL A 129 -2.43 25.82 12.90
CA VAL A 129 -1.46 25.79 13.99
C VAL A 129 -0.49 26.96 13.83
N THR A 130 -0.31 27.73 14.90
CA THR A 130 0.70 28.79 14.92
C THR A 130 2.06 28.21 15.31
N ARG A 131 3.04 28.35 14.43
CA ARG A 131 4.45 27.98 14.64
C ARG A 131 5.30 29.22 14.88
N ARG A 132 6.36 29.10 15.66
CA ARG A 132 7.28 30.21 16.01
C ARG A 132 8.58 30.18 15.20
N ALA A 133 9.33 31.28 15.24
CA ALA A 133 10.69 31.32 14.70
C ALA A 133 11.55 30.16 15.23
N GLY A 134 12.28 29.49 14.35
CA GLY A 134 13.11 28.32 14.64
C GLY A 134 12.35 26.98 14.60
N GLU A 135 11.02 26.99 14.57
CA GLU A 135 10.22 25.76 14.42
C GLU A 135 10.13 25.31 12.96
N ALA A 136 9.89 24.01 12.76
CA ALA A 136 9.83 23.41 11.43
C ALA A 136 8.49 23.70 10.73
N ALA A 137 8.58 24.13 9.46
CA ALA A 137 7.47 24.18 8.51
C ALA A 137 7.59 23.00 7.55
N ARG A 138 6.50 22.23 7.42
CA ARG A 138 6.45 21.05 6.54
C ARG A 138 5.90 21.42 5.18
N SER A 139 6.53 20.89 4.14
CA SER A 139 6.03 20.96 2.77
C SER A 139 4.62 20.40 2.65
N GLY A 140 3.80 21.00 1.78
CA GLY A 140 2.40 20.59 1.57
C GLY A 140 1.38 21.19 2.54
N THR A 141 1.84 21.88 3.60
CA THR A 141 0.97 22.70 4.47
C THR A 141 0.62 24.03 3.78
N ILE A 142 -0.50 24.64 4.13
CA ILE A 142 -0.95 25.90 3.54
C ILE A 142 -0.67 27.03 4.52
N ASN A 143 -0.10 28.13 4.05
CA ASN A 143 -0.02 29.34 4.87
C ASN A 143 -1.45 29.91 5.08
N ALA A 144 -1.96 29.77 6.29
CA ALA A 144 -3.28 30.27 6.69
C ALA A 144 -3.24 31.70 7.27
N GLY A 145 -2.05 32.25 7.48
CA GLY A 145 -1.82 33.58 8.03
C GLY A 145 -1.20 34.56 7.04
N GLU A 146 -0.40 35.47 7.57
CA GLU A 146 0.37 36.42 6.77
C GLU A 146 1.59 35.76 6.13
N THR A 147 2.19 36.44 5.14
CA THR A 147 3.41 36.00 4.49
C THR A 147 4.53 35.80 5.52
N PHE A 148 5.23 34.67 5.45
CA PHE A 148 6.38 34.40 6.30
C PHE A 148 7.59 33.95 5.48
N GLU A 149 8.76 34.11 6.07
CA GLU A 149 10.04 33.63 5.54
C GLU A 149 10.44 32.33 6.26
N MET A 150 11.05 31.42 5.51
CA MET A 150 11.62 30.18 6.00
C MET A 150 12.94 29.86 5.33
N GLN A 151 13.78 29.10 6.01
CA GLN A 151 15.01 28.54 5.44
C GLN A 151 14.79 27.08 5.07
N ALA A 152 15.03 26.72 3.80
CA ALA A 152 14.87 25.36 3.31
C ALA A 152 15.80 24.39 4.06
N SER A 153 15.26 23.28 4.56
CA SER A 153 16.02 22.21 5.22
C SER A 153 16.08 20.93 4.38
N ALA A 154 15.25 20.80 3.34
CA ALA A 154 15.24 19.68 2.41
C ALA A 154 15.10 20.14 0.95
N THR A 155 15.57 19.32 0.02
CA THR A 155 15.32 19.53 -1.41
C THR A 155 13.89 19.13 -1.80
N ALA A 156 13.44 19.55 -2.98
CA ALA A 156 12.11 19.20 -3.48
C ALA A 156 11.84 17.70 -3.61
N GLY A 157 12.88 16.87 -3.85
CA GLY A 157 12.73 15.42 -4.01
C GLY A 157 12.74 14.63 -2.69
N GLU A 158 13.20 15.27 -1.61
CA GLU A 158 13.41 14.70 -0.28
C GLU A 158 12.42 15.27 0.77
N SER A 159 11.63 16.27 0.37
CA SER A 159 10.62 16.91 1.21
C SER A 159 9.48 15.96 1.59
N THR A 160 8.88 16.20 2.75
CA THR A 160 7.77 15.42 3.31
C THR A 160 6.65 15.21 2.29
N TYR A 161 6.29 16.26 1.55
CA TYR A 161 5.22 16.20 0.55
C TYR A 161 5.60 15.38 -0.70
N ALA A 162 6.85 15.46 -1.15
CA ALA A 162 7.33 14.62 -2.25
C ALA A 162 7.35 13.14 -1.85
N GLY A 163 7.69 12.84 -0.59
CA GLY A 163 7.52 11.52 0.00
C GLY A 163 6.06 11.04 -0.06
N ILE A 164 5.10 11.90 0.33
CA ILE A 164 3.67 11.60 0.24
C ILE A 164 3.26 11.28 -1.21
N ILE A 165 3.65 12.09 -2.19
CA ILE A 165 3.30 11.88 -3.61
C ILE A 165 3.85 10.55 -4.14
N LYS A 166 5.13 10.23 -3.86
CA LYS A 166 5.74 8.96 -4.28
C LYS A 166 4.98 7.76 -3.71
N MET A 167 4.64 7.81 -2.43
CA MET A 167 3.91 6.75 -1.73
C MET A 167 2.47 6.61 -2.23
N VAL A 168 1.78 7.73 -2.47
CA VAL A 168 0.45 7.77 -3.08
C VAL A 168 0.45 7.13 -4.48
N THR A 169 1.47 7.44 -5.29
CA THR A 169 1.60 6.89 -6.65
C THR A 169 1.86 5.39 -6.62
N ALA A 170 2.71 4.91 -5.71
CA ALA A 170 2.95 3.48 -5.48
C ALA A 170 1.65 2.76 -5.08
N ALA A 171 0.83 3.38 -4.22
CA ALA A 171 -0.44 2.82 -3.77
C ALA A 171 -1.47 2.63 -4.88
N GLN A 172 -1.52 3.51 -5.88
CA GLN A 172 -2.44 3.38 -7.02
C GLN A 172 -2.09 2.21 -7.95
N THR A 173 -0.81 1.80 -8.00
CA THR A 173 -0.32 0.78 -8.94
C THR A 173 -0.39 -0.66 -8.42
N ALA A 174 -0.53 -0.89 -7.12
CA ALA A 174 -0.40 -2.21 -6.51
C ALA A 174 -1.76 -2.91 -6.23
N LYS A 175 -1.99 -4.06 -6.90
CA LYS A 175 -3.20 -4.91 -6.72
C LYS A 175 -3.10 -5.82 -5.50
N ALA A 176 -4.20 -5.97 -4.75
CA ALA A 176 -4.28 -6.80 -3.54
C ALA A 176 -4.29 -8.33 -3.83
N PRO A 177 -3.62 -9.17 -3.02
CA PRO A 177 -3.64 -10.63 -3.12
C PRO A 177 -5.05 -11.24 -3.09
N PHE A 178 -5.99 -10.68 -2.32
CA PHE A 178 -7.40 -11.12 -2.24
C PHE A 178 -8.08 -11.18 -3.60
N ILE A 179 -7.75 -10.24 -4.48
CA ILE A 179 -8.32 -10.14 -5.83
C ILE A 179 -7.98 -11.39 -6.65
N ARG A 180 -6.84 -12.05 -6.36
CA ARG A 180 -6.45 -13.32 -7.01
C ARG A 180 -7.27 -14.51 -6.52
N MET A 181 -7.75 -14.49 -5.28
CA MET A 181 -8.61 -15.55 -4.74
C MET A 181 -10.02 -15.47 -5.32
N VAL A 182 -10.52 -14.24 -5.48
CA VAL A 182 -11.78 -13.90 -6.16
C VAL A 182 -11.82 -14.48 -7.59
N ASP A 183 -10.73 -14.35 -8.36
CA ASP A 183 -10.60 -14.96 -9.69
C ASP A 183 -10.70 -16.50 -9.66
N ARG A 184 -10.15 -17.13 -8.62
CA ARG A 184 -10.22 -18.60 -8.45
C ARG A 184 -11.64 -19.07 -8.15
N TYR A 185 -12.44 -18.30 -7.42
CA TYR A 185 -13.85 -18.62 -7.16
C TYR A 185 -14.74 -18.35 -8.39
N ALA A 186 -14.40 -17.36 -9.22
CA ALA A 186 -15.10 -17.13 -10.49
C ALA A 186 -15.00 -18.35 -11.43
N LEU A 187 -13.85 -19.05 -11.43
CA LEU A 187 -13.69 -20.30 -12.17
C LEU A 187 -14.62 -21.43 -11.68
N LEU A 188 -15.02 -21.44 -10.41
CA LEU A 188 -15.95 -22.42 -9.85
C LEU A 188 -17.41 -22.09 -10.18
N LEU A 189 -17.74 -20.82 -10.47
CA LEU A 189 -19.08 -20.40 -10.87
C LEU A 189 -19.46 -20.97 -12.25
N LEU A 190 -18.51 -21.05 -13.18
CA LEU A 190 -18.75 -21.54 -14.54
C LEU A 190 -19.34 -22.97 -14.60
N PRO A 191 -18.72 -24.00 -13.98
CA PRO A 191 -19.29 -25.35 -13.99
C PRO A 191 -20.65 -25.41 -13.26
N VAL A 192 -20.83 -24.66 -12.17
CA VAL A 192 -22.12 -24.58 -11.45
C VAL A 192 -23.21 -24.01 -12.37
N THR A 193 -22.92 -22.93 -13.10
CA THR A 193 -23.83 -22.33 -14.08
C THR A 193 -24.19 -23.31 -15.19
N LEU A 194 -23.21 -24.01 -15.76
CA LEU A 194 -23.43 -25.00 -16.82
C LEU A 194 -24.35 -26.15 -16.35
N VAL A 195 -24.10 -26.67 -15.14
CA VAL A 195 -24.92 -27.72 -14.54
C VAL A 195 -26.34 -27.23 -14.27
N MET A 196 -26.51 -26.05 -13.67
CA MET A 196 -27.84 -25.50 -13.40
C MET A 196 -28.61 -25.15 -14.66
N ALA A 197 -27.97 -24.54 -15.67
CA ALA A 197 -28.60 -24.21 -16.94
C ALA A 197 -28.99 -25.47 -17.71
N GLY A 198 -28.11 -26.48 -17.73
CA GLY A 198 -28.38 -27.78 -18.33
C GLY A 198 -29.51 -28.53 -17.64
N ALA A 199 -29.53 -28.54 -16.30
CA ALA A 199 -30.61 -29.14 -15.52
C ALA A 199 -31.94 -28.40 -15.74
N ALA A 200 -31.93 -27.06 -15.71
CA ALA A 200 -33.11 -26.25 -15.97
C ALA A 200 -33.70 -26.55 -17.35
N TRP A 201 -32.86 -26.63 -18.39
CA TRP A 201 -33.31 -27.02 -19.73
C TRP A 201 -33.83 -28.45 -19.78
N ALA A 202 -33.11 -29.42 -19.19
CA ALA A 202 -33.48 -30.83 -19.22
C ALA A 202 -34.81 -31.12 -18.49
N PHE A 203 -35.03 -30.52 -17.32
CA PHE A 203 -36.27 -30.72 -16.55
C PHE A 203 -37.45 -29.95 -17.14
N SER A 204 -37.25 -28.71 -17.59
CA SER A 204 -38.34 -27.87 -18.09
C SER A 204 -38.68 -28.10 -19.57
N HIS A 205 -37.78 -28.72 -20.33
CA HIS A 205 -37.82 -28.82 -21.80
C HIS A 205 -37.86 -27.45 -22.51
N ASP A 206 -37.59 -26.35 -21.80
CA ASP A 206 -37.59 -24.99 -22.32
C ASP A 206 -36.15 -24.42 -22.34
N PRO A 207 -35.56 -24.20 -23.52
CA PRO A 207 -34.20 -23.66 -23.63
C PRO A 207 -34.10 -22.20 -23.13
N ILE A 208 -35.21 -21.48 -23.00
CA ILE A 208 -35.21 -20.10 -22.49
C ILE A 208 -34.83 -20.06 -21.02
N ARG A 209 -35.21 -21.08 -20.23
CA ARG A 209 -34.83 -21.14 -18.82
C ARG A 209 -33.34 -21.35 -18.64
N GLY A 210 -32.73 -22.20 -19.47
CA GLY A 210 -31.27 -22.33 -19.54
C GLY A 210 -30.58 -21.01 -19.92
N LEU A 211 -31.10 -20.30 -20.92
CA LEU A 211 -30.61 -18.98 -21.31
C LEU A 211 -30.76 -17.95 -20.18
N ALA A 212 -31.88 -17.94 -19.45
CA ALA A 212 -32.12 -17.04 -18.34
C ALA A 212 -31.13 -17.27 -17.19
N VAL A 213 -30.76 -18.53 -16.93
CA VAL A 213 -29.70 -18.87 -15.96
C VAL A 213 -28.35 -18.31 -16.40
N PHE A 214 -27.96 -18.46 -17.68
CA PHE A 214 -26.70 -17.87 -18.18
C PHE A 214 -26.67 -16.35 -18.06
N VAL A 215 -27.79 -15.68 -18.33
CA VAL A 215 -27.89 -14.21 -18.21
C VAL A 215 -27.79 -13.74 -16.76
N ALA A 216 -28.35 -14.49 -15.80
CA ALA A 216 -28.23 -14.19 -14.37
C ALA A 216 -26.86 -14.58 -13.77
N ALA A 217 -26.09 -15.42 -14.46
CA ALA A 217 -24.84 -16.00 -13.96
C ALA A 217 -23.62 -15.10 -14.18
N THR A 218 -23.63 -13.89 -13.63
CA THR A 218 -22.47 -12.98 -13.75
C THR A 218 -21.69 -12.88 -12.44
N PRO A 219 -20.34 -12.97 -12.48
CA PRO A 219 -19.48 -12.81 -11.31
C PRO A 219 -19.20 -11.34 -10.95
N CYS A 220 -19.99 -10.37 -11.45
CA CYS A 220 -19.74 -8.94 -11.24
C CYS A 220 -19.60 -8.53 -9.76
N PRO A 221 -20.43 -9.02 -8.82
CA PRO A 221 -20.26 -8.70 -7.40
C PRO A 221 -18.94 -9.19 -6.81
N LEU A 222 -18.40 -10.27 -7.36
CA LEU A 222 -17.13 -10.86 -6.95
C LEU A 222 -15.97 -9.98 -7.45
N ILE A 223 -16.01 -9.58 -8.72
CA ILE A 223 -14.95 -8.82 -9.40
C ILE A 223 -14.85 -7.36 -8.91
N LEU A 224 -15.99 -6.67 -8.74
CA LEU A 224 -16.02 -5.22 -8.52
C LEU A 224 -16.05 -4.81 -7.04
N ALA A 225 -16.65 -5.62 -6.17
CA ALA A 225 -16.85 -5.23 -4.77
C ALA A 225 -15.55 -4.98 -4.02
N ALA A 226 -14.54 -5.85 -4.22
CA ALA A 226 -13.29 -5.76 -3.47
C ALA A 226 -12.49 -4.52 -3.88
N PRO A 227 -12.16 -4.28 -5.16
CA PRO A 227 -11.40 -3.09 -5.55
C PRO A 227 -12.04 -1.79 -5.08
N VAL A 228 -13.37 -1.63 -5.26
CA VAL A 228 -14.09 -0.43 -4.80
C VAL A 228 -13.97 -0.25 -3.28
N ALA A 229 -14.16 -1.31 -2.49
CA ALA A 229 -14.03 -1.23 -1.04
C ALA A 229 -12.59 -0.90 -0.60
N PHE A 230 -11.57 -1.52 -1.22
CA PHE A 230 -10.16 -1.30 -0.88
C PHE A 230 -9.68 0.12 -1.22
N ILE A 231 -10.04 0.66 -2.40
CA ILE A 231 -9.71 2.05 -2.76
C ILE A 231 -10.45 3.02 -1.82
N ALA A 232 -11.72 2.75 -1.51
CA ALA A 232 -12.49 3.54 -0.55
C ALA A 232 -11.86 3.54 0.87
N GLY A 233 -11.36 2.39 1.33
CA GLY A 233 -10.67 2.24 2.60
C GLY A 233 -9.32 2.95 2.64
N ALA A 234 -8.54 2.86 1.56
CA ALA A 234 -7.27 3.59 1.42
C ALA A 234 -7.49 5.11 1.40
N ALA A 235 -8.50 5.59 0.67
CA ALA A 235 -8.89 7.00 0.68
C ALA A 235 -9.36 7.47 2.06
N GLN A 236 -10.08 6.61 2.81
CA GLN A 236 -10.44 6.90 4.20
C GLN A 236 -9.23 7.00 5.12
N ALA A 237 -8.26 6.09 5.00
CA ALA A 237 -7.03 6.10 5.78
C ALA A 237 -6.21 7.38 5.49
N ALA A 238 -6.06 7.74 4.21
CA ALA A 238 -5.32 8.93 3.79
C ALA A 238 -5.90 10.22 4.42
N ARG A 239 -7.23 10.34 4.52
CA ARG A 239 -7.88 11.49 5.19
C ARG A 239 -7.59 11.60 6.69
N ARG A 240 -7.02 10.56 7.31
CA ARG A 240 -6.60 10.55 8.72
C ARG A 240 -5.08 10.60 8.88
N GLY A 241 -4.35 10.96 7.83
CA GLY A 241 -2.88 10.98 7.85
C GLY A 241 -2.25 9.57 7.86
N ILE A 242 -2.97 8.54 7.41
CA ILE A 242 -2.49 7.16 7.33
C ILE A 242 -2.34 6.80 5.85
N LEU A 243 -1.11 6.67 5.39
CA LEU A 243 -0.81 6.36 4.00
C LEU A 243 -0.46 4.88 3.85
N ILE A 244 -1.22 4.16 3.02
CA ILE A 244 -1.04 2.72 2.82
C ILE A 244 -0.56 2.49 1.38
N LYS A 245 0.59 1.83 1.20
CA LYS A 245 1.21 1.54 -0.11
C LYS A 245 0.50 0.39 -0.84
N GLY A 246 -0.76 0.64 -1.22
CA GLY A 246 -1.53 -0.23 -2.11
C GLY A 246 -2.52 -1.16 -1.40
N GLY A 247 -3.21 -1.99 -2.19
CA GLY A 247 -4.28 -2.84 -1.66
C GLY A 247 -3.79 -4.06 -0.86
N GLY A 248 -2.56 -4.54 -1.11
CA GLY A 248 -1.97 -5.70 -0.44
C GLY A 248 -1.72 -5.45 1.06
N PRO A 249 -0.98 -4.39 1.42
CA PRO A 249 -0.79 -4.02 2.82
C PRO A 249 -2.11 -3.78 3.57
N LEU A 250 -3.11 -3.14 2.94
CA LEU A 250 -4.41 -2.92 3.56
C LEU A 250 -5.13 -4.24 3.88
N GLU A 251 -5.02 -5.24 3.00
CA GLU A 251 -5.56 -6.58 3.25
C GLU A 251 -4.79 -7.30 4.37
N MET A 252 -3.46 -7.26 4.33
CA MET A 252 -2.62 -7.92 5.32
C MET A 252 -2.84 -7.31 6.71
N LEU A 253 -2.93 -5.99 6.80
CA LEU A 253 -3.25 -5.27 8.03
C LEU A 253 -4.62 -5.67 8.58
N ALA A 254 -5.59 -5.97 7.71
CA ALA A 254 -6.91 -6.47 8.13
C ALA A 254 -6.86 -7.90 8.71
N ARG A 255 -5.80 -8.66 8.44
CA ARG A 255 -5.58 -10.03 8.94
C ARG A 255 -4.58 -10.09 10.10
N ALA A 256 -3.84 -9.01 10.35
CA ALA A 256 -2.84 -8.91 11.41
C ALA A 256 -3.39 -9.33 12.77
N ARG A 257 -2.65 -10.20 13.47
CA ARG A 257 -2.97 -10.65 14.84
C ARG A 257 -1.89 -10.30 15.85
N THR A 258 -0.66 -10.11 15.38
CA THR A 258 0.48 -9.70 16.19
C THR A 258 0.92 -8.30 15.78
N VAL A 259 1.15 -7.43 16.76
CA VAL A 259 1.79 -6.12 16.56
C VAL A 259 3.06 -6.08 17.40
N MET A 260 4.16 -5.72 16.78
CA MET A 260 5.46 -5.52 17.40
C MET A 260 5.77 -4.02 17.36
N PHE A 261 6.06 -3.44 18.51
CA PHE A 261 6.44 -2.04 18.65
C PHE A 261 7.92 -1.91 18.95
N ASP A 262 8.61 -1.02 18.24
CA ASP A 262 9.83 -0.45 18.80
C ASP A 262 9.50 0.41 20.03
N LYS A 263 10.47 0.53 20.95
CA LYS A 263 10.30 1.40 22.12
C LYS A 263 10.54 2.86 21.77
N THR A 264 11.76 3.18 21.31
CA THR A 264 12.26 4.55 21.26
C THR A 264 11.66 5.27 20.06
N GLY A 265 11.03 6.42 20.29
CA GLY A 265 10.39 7.22 19.24
C GLY A 265 9.09 6.65 18.70
N THR A 266 8.73 5.42 19.08
CA THR A 266 7.45 4.79 18.75
C THR A 266 6.50 4.77 19.95
N LEU A 267 6.78 3.99 20.99
CA LEU A 267 6.00 4.00 22.24
C LEU A 267 6.35 5.21 23.12
N THR A 268 7.58 5.71 22.96
CA THR A 268 8.07 6.93 23.59
C THR A 268 8.11 8.08 22.58
N VAL A 269 8.27 9.30 23.09
CA VAL A 269 8.31 10.51 22.26
C VAL A 269 9.57 10.55 21.35
N GLY A 270 10.62 9.80 21.69
CA GLY A 270 11.83 9.74 20.88
C GLY A 270 12.72 10.95 21.13
N GLY A 271 13.45 10.89 22.23
CA GLY A 271 14.43 11.90 22.59
C GLY A 271 14.68 11.93 24.10
N ALA A 272 15.91 12.20 24.48
CA ALA A 272 16.26 12.41 25.88
C ALA A 272 15.53 13.67 26.38
N ARG A 273 14.65 13.59 27.38
CA ARG A 273 14.09 14.77 28.07
C ARG A 273 14.64 14.85 29.48
N LEU A 274 14.78 16.06 30.01
CA LEU A 274 15.20 16.27 31.39
C LEU A 274 14.09 15.79 32.34
N VAL A 275 14.36 14.71 33.07
CA VAL A 275 13.40 14.09 34.00
C VAL A 275 13.67 14.50 35.45
N ALA A 276 14.94 14.73 35.80
CA ALA A 276 15.33 15.19 37.13
C ALA A 276 16.66 15.94 37.11
N ILE A 277 16.86 16.78 38.13
CA ILE A 277 18.11 17.49 38.38
C ILE A 277 18.54 17.12 39.79
N GLU A 278 19.68 16.45 39.92
CA GLU A 278 20.30 16.14 41.20
C GLU A 278 21.38 17.17 41.49
N THR A 279 21.36 17.83 42.63
CA THR A 279 22.37 18.84 42.97
C THR A 279 23.27 18.42 44.13
N ALA A 280 24.46 19.02 44.16
CA ALA A 280 25.29 18.95 45.35
C ALA A 280 24.60 19.70 46.52
N PRO A 281 24.85 19.32 47.79
CA PRO A 281 24.24 19.98 48.94
C PRO A 281 24.48 21.49 48.94
N GLY A 282 23.38 22.26 48.98
CA GLY A 282 23.41 23.73 49.00
C GLY A 282 23.47 24.41 47.62
N GLU A 283 23.47 23.65 46.52
CA GLU A 283 23.43 24.17 45.16
C GLU A 283 21.99 24.24 44.62
N ASP A 284 21.72 25.26 43.80
CA ASP A 284 20.41 25.50 43.18
C ASP A 284 20.26 24.68 41.88
N PRO A 285 19.23 23.82 41.75
CA PRO A 285 18.98 23.04 40.53
C PRO A 285 18.75 23.90 39.28
N ASP A 286 18.13 25.07 39.42
CA ASP A 286 17.87 25.93 38.26
C ASP A 286 19.16 26.63 37.78
N GLU A 287 20.08 26.96 38.70
CA GLU A 287 21.40 27.48 38.33
C GLU A 287 22.27 26.41 37.64
N ALA A 288 22.24 25.16 38.14
CA ALA A 288 22.93 24.04 37.49
C ALA A 288 22.41 23.80 36.06
N LEU A 289 21.09 23.84 35.86
CA LEU A 289 20.47 23.74 34.54
C LEU A 289 20.81 24.93 33.65
N ARG A 290 20.76 26.17 34.17
CA ARG A 290 21.07 27.40 33.41
C ARG A 290 22.51 27.39 32.91
N LEU A 291 23.47 27.03 33.75
CA LEU A 291 24.89 26.95 33.38
C LEU A 291 25.13 25.84 32.35
N ALA A 292 24.50 24.69 32.54
CA ALA A 292 24.62 23.56 31.62
C ALA A 292 24.03 23.89 30.24
N ALA A 293 22.78 24.38 30.20
CA ALA A 293 22.12 24.81 28.98
C ALA A 293 22.89 25.94 28.28
N SER A 294 23.44 26.88 29.04
CA SER A 294 24.24 27.97 28.46
C SER A 294 25.47 27.44 27.72
N LEU A 295 26.16 26.44 28.28
CA LEU A 295 27.31 25.79 27.63
C LEU A 295 26.90 24.89 26.46
N GLU A 296 25.82 24.12 26.61
CA GLU A 296 25.30 23.18 25.60
C GLU A 296 24.74 23.88 24.35
N GLN A 297 24.50 25.20 24.36
CA GLN A 297 24.20 25.98 23.14
C GLN A 297 25.30 25.86 22.06
N ALA A 298 26.53 25.53 22.45
CA ALA A 298 27.65 25.35 21.53
C ALA A 298 27.80 23.91 21.01
N SER A 299 26.92 22.98 21.42
CA SER A 299 26.96 21.55 21.09
C SER A 299 25.93 21.17 20.04
N HIS A 300 26.30 20.29 19.11
CA HIS A 300 25.37 19.70 18.12
C HIS A 300 24.80 18.34 18.56
N HIS A 301 25.07 17.91 19.80
CA HIS A 301 24.62 16.61 20.29
C HIS A 301 23.11 16.60 20.57
N VAL A 302 22.42 15.46 20.33
CA VAL A 302 20.96 15.32 20.52
C VAL A 302 20.51 15.65 21.96
N VAL A 303 21.37 15.35 22.94
CA VAL A 303 21.14 15.64 24.37
C VAL A 303 21.24 17.13 24.69
N ALA A 304 22.05 17.89 23.94
CA ALA A 304 22.25 19.33 24.14
C ALA A 304 20.95 20.09 23.92
N ALA A 305 20.25 19.79 22.82
CA ALA A 305 18.96 20.40 22.48
C ALA A 305 17.92 20.18 23.59
N ALA A 306 17.93 19.02 24.24
CA ALA A 306 17.01 18.73 25.34
C ALA A 306 17.30 19.55 26.60
N ILE A 307 18.58 19.72 26.96
CA ILE A 307 19.00 20.52 28.11
C ILE A 307 18.67 22.00 27.86
N VAL A 308 18.95 22.50 26.64
CA VAL A 308 18.64 23.88 26.23
C VAL A 308 17.14 24.13 26.24
N SER A 309 16.34 23.23 25.65
CA SER A 309 14.88 23.35 25.66
C SER A 309 14.33 23.37 27.07
N ALA A 310 14.78 22.46 27.95
CA ALA A 310 14.31 22.40 29.32
C ALA A 310 14.58 23.70 30.10
N ALA A 311 15.71 24.36 29.86
CA ALA A 311 16.02 25.64 30.48
C ALA A 311 15.14 26.79 29.94
N LEU A 312 14.90 26.82 28.62
CA LEU A 312 14.04 27.82 27.99
C LEU A 312 12.57 27.66 28.41
N ASP A 313 12.08 26.42 28.53
CA ASP A 313 10.71 26.12 28.98
C ASP A 313 10.47 26.58 30.43
N LYS A 314 11.51 26.54 31.27
CA LYS A 314 11.50 27.12 32.62
C LYS A 314 11.67 28.65 32.65
N GLY A 315 11.87 29.31 31.50
CA GLY A 315 12.09 30.74 31.39
C GLY A 315 13.46 31.21 31.89
N LEU A 316 14.45 30.31 31.96
CA LEU A 316 15.82 30.65 32.39
C LEU A 316 16.54 31.46 31.31
N SER A 317 17.24 32.52 31.73
CA SER A 317 18.03 33.36 30.83
C SER A 317 19.40 32.74 30.55
N LEU A 318 19.60 32.27 29.30
CA LEU A 318 20.84 31.64 28.85
C LEU A 318 21.89 32.68 28.43
N GLN A 319 23.17 32.33 28.60
CA GLN A 319 24.31 33.18 28.28
C GLN A 319 25.16 32.55 27.17
N ILE A 320 25.84 33.38 26.37
CA ILE A 320 26.71 32.89 25.29
C ILE A 320 28.02 32.38 25.91
N PRO A 321 28.38 31.09 25.70
CA PRO A 321 29.59 30.53 26.29
C PRO A 321 30.85 30.99 25.54
N ALA A 322 31.95 31.17 26.27
CA ALA A 322 33.26 31.53 25.71
C ALA A 322 34.29 30.41 25.89
N LYS A 323 35.29 30.33 25.00
CA LYS A 323 36.38 29.33 25.04
C LYS A 323 35.89 27.88 25.15
N VAL A 324 34.85 27.52 24.40
CA VAL A 324 34.26 26.19 24.42
C VAL A 324 35.19 25.16 23.80
N ARG A 325 35.31 23.99 24.43
CA ARG A 325 36.06 22.83 23.96
C ARG A 325 35.21 21.58 24.16
N GLU A 326 34.90 20.91 23.07
CA GLU A 326 34.15 19.66 23.08
C GLU A 326 35.11 18.46 23.08
N THR A 327 34.80 17.47 23.91
CA THR A 327 35.44 16.15 23.91
C THR A 327 34.41 15.15 23.40
N VAL A 328 34.59 14.70 22.15
CA VAL A 328 33.64 13.83 21.44
C VAL A 328 33.27 12.60 22.28
N GLY A 329 31.97 12.39 22.47
CA GLY A 329 31.43 11.27 23.25
C GLY A 329 31.58 11.39 24.76
N SER A 330 32.14 12.49 25.28
CA SER A 330 32.34 12.71 26.72
C SER A 330 31.66 13.98 27.24
N GLY A 331 31.67 15.09 26.50
CA GLY A 331 31.01 16.34 26.92
C GLY A 331 31.77 17.62 26.53
N LEU A 332 31.37 18.76 27.10
CA LEU A 332 31.88 20.10 26.81
C LEU A 332 32.50 20.78 28.04
N GLU A 333 33.56 21.56 27.82
CA GLU A 333 34.12 22.52 28.76
C GLU A 333 34.08 23.93 28.18
N GLY A 334 33.85 24.96 29.00
CA GLY A 334 33.89 26.35 28.54
C GLY A 334 33.79 27.34 29.69
N VAL A 335 33.57 28.61 29.36
CA VAL A 335 33.39 29.70 30.32
C VAL A 335 32.00 30.30 30.15
N VAL A 336 31.20 30.30 31.22
CA VAL A 336 29.86 30.90 31.30
C VAL A 336 29.83 31.84 32.50
N ASP A 337 29.39 33.09 32.32
CA ASP A 337 29.42 34.14 33.35
C ASP A 337 30.80 34.31 34.04
N GLY A 338 31.88 34.12 33.28
CA GLY A 338 33.25 34.21 33.79
C GLY A 338 33.71 33.01 34.63
N ARG A 339 32.87 31.98 34.84
CA ARG A 339 33.21 30.75 35.58
C ARG A 339 33.53 29.61 34.63
N LYS A 340 34.46 28.72 34.99
CA LYS A 340 34.81 27.56 34.16
C LYS A 340 33.75 26.47 34.36
N VAL A 341 32.94 26.19 33.35
CA VAL A 341 31.86 25.18 33.40
C VAL A 341 32.25 23.97 32.57
N CYS A 342 31.97 22.78 33.09
CA CYS A 342 32.10 21.51 32.36
C CYS A 342 30.82 20.70 32.49
N VAL A 343 30.29 20.24 31.36
CA VAL A 343 29.05 19.46 31.24
C VAL A 343 29.36 18.19 30.48
N GLY A 344 29.06 17.01 31.04
CA GLY A 344 29.36 15.77 30.34
C GLY A 344 29.19 14.51 31.18
N SER A 345 29.77 13.41 30.71
CA SER A 345 29.75 12.14 31.42
C SER A 345 30.47 12.24 32.76
N HIS A 346 30.12 11.33 33.68
CA HIS A 346 30.81 11.21 34.96
C HIS A 346 32.34 11.12 34.81
N GLN A 347 32.84 10.43 33.78
CA GLN A 347 34.28 10.31 33.52
C GLN A 347 34.92 11.63 33.10
N LEU A 348 34.21 12.52 32.41
CA LEU A 348 34.73 13.83 32.06
C LEU A 348 34.86 14.73 33.29
N VAL A 349 33.81 14.74 34.13
CA VAL A 349 33.74 15.63 35.30
C VAL A 349 34.64 15.17 36.46
N TYR A 350 34.71 13.85 36.71
CA TYR A 350 35.48 13.28 37.82
C TYR A 350 36.81 12.63 37.39
N GLY A 351 37.03 12.38 36.10
CA GLY A 351 38.18 11.62 35.62
C GLY A 351 38.17 10.18 36.17
N GLY A 352 39.22 9.84 36.92
CA GLY A 352 39.34 8.60 37.70
C GLY A 352 39.13 8.77 39.21
N GLY A 353 38.71 9.97 39.64
CA GLY A 353 38.39 10.26 41.04
C GLY A 353 37.10 9.54 41.49
N ARG A 354 37.01 9.24 42.79
CA ARG A 354 35.81 8.63 43.35
C ARG A 354 34.73 9.71 43.50
N PRO A 355 33.51 9.54 42.95
CA PRO A 355 32.44 10.51 43.08
C PRO A 355 32.06 10.72 44.55
N GLU A 356 31.63 11.94 44.86
CA GLU A 356 31.03 12.29 46.15
C GLU A 356 29.74 11.48 46.38
N GLU A 357 29.28 11.35 47.64
CA GLU A 357 28.14 10.48 47.94
C GLU A 357 26.86 10.87 47.19
N TRP A 358 26.57 12.17 47.04
CA TRP A 358 25.42 12.66 46.27
C TRP A 358 25.52 12.33 44.78
N ALA A 359 26.71 12.39 44.19
CA ALA A 359 26.95 12.03 42.79
C ALA A 359 26.84 10.52 42.57
N GLY A 360 27.29 9.74 43.56
CA GLY A 360 27.06 8.30 43.61
C GLY A 360 25.57 7.94 43.69
N ARG A 361 24.76 8.74 44.42
CA ARG A 361 23.29 8.61 44.42
C ARG A 361 22.70 8.95 43.05
N ALA A 362 23.11 10.07 42.46
CA ALA A 362 22.64 10.48 41.13
C ALA A 362 22.90 9.40 40.08
N LEU A 363 24.06 8.75 40.08
CA LEU A 363 24.38 7.62 39.20
C LEU A 363 23.48 6.41 39.44
N ARG A 364 23.18 6.07 40.70
CA ARG A 364 22.27 4.96 41.02
C ARG A 364 20.84 5.26 40.57
N ARG A 365 20.34 6.47 40.83
CA ARG A 365 19.01 6.91 40.38
C ARG A 365 18.91 6.99 38.85
N ALA A 366 19.97 7.41 38.17
CA ALA A 366 20.07 7.36 36.71
C ALA A 366 19.93 5.93 36.19
N SER A 367 20.68 4.99 36.80
CA SER A 367 20.62 3.57 36.42
C SER A 367 19.23 2.96 36.63
N TRP A 368 18.55 3.27 37.73
CA TRP A 368 17.21 2.71 38.01
C TRP A 368 16.12 3.27 37.10
N ARG A 369 16.24 4.54 36.70
CA ARG A 369 15.28 5.18 35.79
C ARG A 369 15.59 4.94 34.30
N SER A 370 16.62 4.14 33.99
CA SER A 370 17.22 4.06 32.65
C SER A 370 17.43 5.45 32.02
N ALA A 371 17.89 6.37 32.85
CA ALA A 371 18.19 7.73 32.47
C ALA A 371 19.69 7.88 32.20
N LEU A 372 20.03 8.64 31.17
CA LEU A 372 21.36 9.18 30.95
C LEU A 372 21.66 10.21 32.06
N SER A 373 22.85 10.14 32.66
CA SER A 373 23.30 11.16 33.63
C SER A 373 24.35 12.08 32.99
N VAL A 374 24.08 13.38 33.01
CA VAL A 374 24.99 14.43 32.53
C VAL A 374 25.39 15.28 33.72
N PHE A 375 26.66 15.17 34.12
CA PHE A 375 27.20 15.92 35.25
C PHE A 375 27.58 17.33 34.83
N VAL A 376 27.37 18.26 35.76
CA VAL A 376 27.67 19.69 35.64
C VAL A 376 28.65 20.05 36.73
N SER A 377 29.76 20.68 36.35
CA SER A 377 30.76 21.20 37.29
C SER A 377 31.13 22.63 36.99
N VAL A 378 31.46 23.38 38.05
CA VAL A 378 31.89 24.76 38.02
C VAL A 378 33.23 24.85 38.75
N ASP A 379 34.23 25.43 38.09
CA ASP A 379 35.60 25.61 38.58
C ASP A 379 36.22 24.32 39.13
N GLY A 380 35.88 23.17 38.51
CA GLY A 380 36.39 21.84 38.88
C GLY A 380 35.61 21.14 39.99
N ARG A 381 34.53 21.73 40.51
CA ARG A 381 33.63 21.11 41.49
C ARG A 381 32.30 20.75 40.85
N ALA A 382 31.86 19.50 40.99
CA ALA A 382 30.54 19.10 40.52
C ALA A 382 29.44 19.76 41.37
N ILE A 383 28.48 20.41 40.70
CA ILE A 383 27.36 21.12 41.32
C ILE A 383 26.01 20.43 41.06
N GLY A 384 25.93 19.58 40.03
CA GLY A 384 24.74 18.78 39.78
C GLY A 384 24.89 17.72 38.70
N ALA A 385 23.84 16.94 38.51
CA ALA A 385 23.67 15.92 37.48
C ALA A 385 22.26 16.01 36.90
N LEU A 386 22.17 16.22 35.60
CA LEU A 386 20.94 16.24 34.82
C LEU A 386 20.63 14.81 34.40
N LEU A 387 19.47 14.30 34.81
CA LEU A 387 18.99 12.98 34.43
C LEU A 387 18.05 13.11 33.25
N LEU A 388 18.43 12.52 32.11
CA LEU A 388 17.61 12.53 30.91
C LEU A 388 17.11 11.14 30.57
N ALA A 389 15.80 10.99 30.37
CA ALA A 389 15.18 9.72 29.96
C ALA A 389 14.17 9.95 28.84
N ASP A 390 13.78 8.85 28.21
CA ASP A 390 12.80 8.83 27.13
C ASP A 390 11.41 8.53 27.72
N GLU A 391 10.49 9.48 27.59
CA GLU A 391 9.17 9.42 28.22
C GLU A 391 8.15 8.70 27.31
N LEU A 392 7.26 7.91 27.91
CA LEU A 392 6.15 7.27 27.19
C LEU A 392 5.22 8.32 26.59
N ARG A 393 4.70 8.05 25.39
CA ARG A 393 3.65 8.87 24.78
C ARG A 393 2.39 8.79 25.63
N ARG A 394 1.72 9.91 25.83
CA ARG A 394 0.47 9.99 26.61
C ARG A 394 -0.60 9.08 26.05
N GLU A 395 -0.68 9.00 24.71
CA GLU A 395 -1.64 8.16 23.99
C GLU A 395 -1.24 6.68 23.90
N ALA A 396 -0.03 6.28 24.32
CA ALA A 396 0.46 4.91 24.12
C ALA A 396 -0.44 3.82 24.74
N PRO A 397 -0.92 3.95 25.99
CA PRO A 397 -1.80 2.95 26.59
C PRO A 397 -3.11 2.78 25.79
N ARG A 398 -3.68 3.90 25.35
CA ARG A 398 -4.92 3.93 24.58
C ARG A 398 -4.75 3.29 23.21
N ALA A 399 -3.67 3.59 22.50
CA ALA A 399 -3.36 2.98 21.21
C ALA A 399 -3.25 1.44 21.33
N VAL A 400 -2.59 0.94 22.38
CA VAL A 400 -2.47 -0.49 22.68
C VAL A 400 -3.85 -1.11 22.95
N GLN A 401 -4.70 -0.47 23.76
CA GLN A 401 -6.05 -0.95 24.03
C GLN A 401 -6.94 -0.94 22.77
N ALA A 402 -6.86 0.11 21.95
CA ALA A 402 -7.59 0.23 20.70
C ALA A 402 -7.18 -0.85 19.70
N LEU A 403 -5.90 -1.23 19.65
CA LEU A 403 -5.43 -2.37 18.86
C LEU A 403 -6.02 -3.70 19.34
N ARG A 404 -6.09 -3.92 20.65
CA ARG A 404 -6.76 -5.10 21.21
C ARG A 404 -8.25 -5.11 20.87
N GLY A 405 -8.95 -3.97 21.00
CA GLY A 405 -10.35 -3.80 20.61
C GLY A 405 -10.59 -4.02 19.10
N ALA A 406 -9.64 -3.61 18.26
CA ALA A 406 -9.65 -3.90 16.84
C ALA A 406 -9.46 -5.40 16.55
N GLY A 407 -8.96 -6.18 17.52
CA GLY A 407 -8.85 -7.64 17.52
C GLY A 407 -7.44 -8.17 17.24
N VAL A 408 -6.42 -7.39 17.60
CA VAL A 408 -5.02 -7.83 17.77
C VAL A 408 -4.94 -8.64 19.06
N SER A 409 -4.45 -9.87 18.96
CA SER A 409 -4.41 -10.80 20.11
C SER A 409 -3.07 -10.81 20.82
N ARG A 410 -2.00 -10.34 20.16
CA ARG A 410 -0.64 -10.35 20.68
C ARG A 410 0.05 -9.03 20.39
N ILE A 411 0.59 -8.38 21.41
CA ILE A 411 1.33 -7.13 21.33
C ILE A 411 2.67 -7.31 22.03
N VAL A 412 3.76 -7.08 21.30
CA VAL A 412 5.13 -7.30 21.75
C VAL A 412 5.91 -6.00 21.64
N MET A 413 6.73 -5.66 22.64
CA MET A 413 7.72 -4.59 22.50
C MET A 413 9.09 -5.19 22.21
N VAL A 414 9.82 -4.62 21.26
CA VAL A 414 11.19 -5.00 20.91
C VAL A 414 12.09 -3.79 21.12
N THR A 415 13.15 -3.93 21.89
CA THR A 415 14.03 -2.79 22.22
C THR A 415 15.48 -3.22 22.45
N GLY A 416 16.41 -2.29 22.19
CA GLY A 416 17.82 -2.43 22.56
C GLY A 416 18.10 -2.10 24.03
N ASP A 417 17.12 -1.56 24.75
CA ASP A 417 17.23 -1.24 26.17
C ASP A 417 17.36 -2.49 27.03
N ARG A 418 17.90 -2.29 28.24
CA ARG A 418 18.04 -3.36 29.24
C ARG A 418 16.69 -3.88 29.71
N ALA A 419 16.66 -5.17 30.04
CA ALA A 419 15.48 -5.88 30.52
C ALA A 419 14.73 -5.18 31.66
N ASP A 420 15.45 -4.67 32.66
CA ASP A 420 14.87 -4.05 33.85
C ASP A 420 14.00 -2.83 33.52
N ALA A 421 14.41 -1.98 32.59
CA ALA A 421 13.60 -0.82 32.18
C ALA A 421 12.52 -1.16 31.15
N ALA A 422 12.80 -2.11 30.26
CA ALA A 422 11.85 -2.54 29.26
C ALA A 422 10.64 -3.29 29.89
N GLU A 423 10.87 -4.11 30.92
CA GLU A 423 9.81 -4.84 31.60
C GLU A 423 8.83 -3.92 32.35
N THR A 424 9.33 -2.85 32.98
CA THR A 424 8.48 -1.85 33.66
C THR A 424 7.51 -1.20 32.67
N ILE A 425 8.00 -0.80 31.49
CA ILE A 425 7.17 -0.22 30.42
C ILE A 425 6.17 -1.26 29.89
N GLY A 426 6.62 -2.50 29.67
CA GLY A 426 5.76 -3.57 29.19
C GLY A 426 4.62 -3.91 30.15
N ALA A 427 4.89 -3.90 31.47
CA ALA A 427 3.87 -4.10 32.49
C ALA A 427 2.87 -2.94 32.53
N ALA A 428 3.35 -1.70 32.43
CA ALA A 428 2.52 -0.49 32.46
C ALA A 428 1.56 -0.37 31.26
N LEU A 429 1.98 -0.84 30.09
CA LEU A 429 1.17 -0.84 28.85
C LEU A 429 0.34 -2.12 28.64
N ASP A 430 0.43 -3.10 29.55
CA ASP A 430 -0.16 -4.42 29.39
C ASP A 430 0.22 -5.15 28.07
N LEU A 431 1.53 -5.26 27.82
CA LEU A 431 2.07 -5.99 26.66
C LEU A 431 2.15 -7.50 26.93
N ASP A 432 2.03 -8.32 25.89
CA ASP A 432 2.07 -9.79 26.00
C ASP A 432 3.50 -10.33 26.13
N ALA A 433 4.49 -9.60 25.61
CA ALA A 433 5.90 -9.93 25.73
C ALA A 433 6.77 -8.67 25.55
N VAL A 434 7.94 -8.69 26.18
CA VAL A 434 9.00 -7.70 26.02
C VAL A 434 10.28 -8.42 25.59
N LEU A 435 10.85 -7.99 24.47
CA LEU A 435 12.12 -8.47 23.93
C LEU A 435 13.16 -7.36 24.10
N SER A 436 13.91 -7.40 25.20
CA SER A 436 14.95 -6.43 25.54
C SER A 436 16.33 -6.85 25.03
N ASP A 437 17.31 -5.94 25.14
CA ASP A 437 18.72 -6.15 24.83
C ASP A 437 18.96 -6.61 23.37
N ARG A 438 18.13 -6.14 22.43
CA ARG A 438 18.17 -6.55 21.01
C ARG A 438 18.91 -5.55 20.13
N VAL A 439 19.89 -6.07 19.40
CA VAL A 439 20.52 -5.37 18.28
C VAL A 439 19.63 -5.44 17.03
N PRO A 440 19.84 -4.59 15.98
CA PRO A 440 18.97 -4.57 14.81
C PRO A 440 18.76 -5.92 14.11
N SER A 441 19.79 -6.78 14.05
CA SER A 441 19.67 -8.14 13.49
C SER A 441 18.69 -9.02 14.27
N ASP A 442 18.69 -8.87 15.60
CA ASP A 442 17.83 -9.67 16.47
C ASP A 442 16.38 -9.20 16.39
N LYS A 443 16.14 -7.91 16.10
CA LYS A 443 14.79 -7.41 15.81
C LYS A 443 14.19 -8.10 14.59
N VAL A 444 14.99 -8.27 13.53
CA VAL A 444 14.59 -8.99 12.30
C VAL A 444 14.28 -10.45 12.60
N GLU A 445 15.11 -11.13 13.40
CA GLU A 445 14.86 -12.51 13.82
C GLU A 445 13.57 -12.63 14.65
N ALA A 446 13.34 -11.69 15.58
CA ALA A 446 12.12 -11.66 16.39
C ALA A 446 10.86 -11.51 15.52
N VAL A 447 10.90 -10.64 14.51
CA VAL A 447 9.84 -10.50 13.51
C VAL A 447 9.62 -11.82 12.76
N ALA A 448 10.69 -12.45 12.27
CA ALA A 448 10.62 -13.72 11.56
C ALA A 448 10.04 -14.86 12.41
N MET A 449 10.28 -14.86 13.73
CA MET A 449 9.69 -15.83 14.66
C MET A 449 8.19 -15.62 14.84
N GLU A 450 7.73 -14.38 15.04
CA GLU A 450 6.31 -14.07 15.21
C GLU A 450 5.50 -14.30 13.92
N GLN A 451 6.09 -14.01 12.75
CA GLN A 451 5.49 -14.28 11.42
C GLN A 451 5.14 -15.75 11.20
N ARG A 452 5.90 -16.69 11.79
CA ARG A 452 5.60 -18.12 11.69
C ARG A 452 4.31 -18.51 12.41
N LEU A 453 3.88 -17.70 13.38
CA LEU A 453 2.68 -17.95 14.18
C LEU A 453 1.46 -17.25 13.58
N ASN A 454 1.59 -15.95 13.30
CA ASN A 454 0.51 -15.13 12.79
C ASN A 454 1.02 -13.97 11.93
N PRO A 455 0.15 -13.39 11.06
CA PRO A 455 0.48 -12.17 10.35
C PRO A 455 0.88 -11.05 11.33
N THR A 456 2.09 -10.54 11.14
CA THR A 456 2.80 -9.68 12.11
C THR A 456 3.06 -8.29 11.53
N VAL A 457 2.66 -7.29 12.29
CA VAL A 457 2.90 -5.88 12.01
C VAL A 457 4.10 -5.42 12.83
N MET A 458 5.09 -4.77 12.22
CA MET A 458 6.17 -4.08 12.93
C MET A 458 5.91 -2.57 12.86
N VAL A 459 6.06 -1.86 13.98
CA VAL A 459 5.89 -0.40 14.08
C VAL A 459 7.18 0.22 14.60
N GLY A 460 7.71 1.21 13.90
CA GLY A 460 8.97 1.88 14.23
C GLY A 460 9.05 3.29 13.63
N ASP A 461 9.95 4.14 14.11
CA ASP A 461 10.18 5.50 13.59
C ASP A 461 11.58 5.64 12.96
N GLY A 462 12.55 4.83 13.38
CA GLY A 462 13.98 5.04 13.10
C GLY A 462 14.60 4.24 11.94
N ILE A 463 15.73 4.75 11.44
CA ILE A 463 16.60 4.07 10.44
C ILE A 463 17.01 2.67 10.94
N ASN A 464 17.18 2.52 12.26
CA ASN A 464 17.56 1.26 12.90
C ASN A 464 16.48 0.17 12.77
N ASP A 465 15.22 0.56 12.56
CA ASP A 465 14.09 -0.35 12.45
C ASP A 465 13.69 -0.64 11.01
N ALA A 466 14.25 0.09 10.03
CA ALA A 466 13.97 -0.11 8.61
C ALA A 466 14.16 -1.58 8.15
N PRO A 467 15.20 -2.32 8.57
CA PRO A 467 15.32 -3.74 8.25
C PRO A 467 14.21 -4.61 8.86
N ALA A 468 13.78 -4.31 10.10
CA ALA A 468 12.71 -5.04 10.78
C ALA A 468 11.32 -4.72 10.19
N LEU A 469 11.10 -3.46 9.78
CA LEU A 469 9.91 -3.01 9.07
C LEU A 469 9.79 -3.70 7.71
N ALA A 470 10.88 -3.80 6.95
CA ALA A 470 10.90 -4.49 5.66
C ALA A 470 10.76 -6.01 5.78
N ALA A 471 11.19 -6.59 6.90
CA ALA A 471 11.07 -8.03 7.14
C ALA A 471 9.65 -8.44 7.56
N ALA A 472 8.86 -7.54 8.16
CA ALA A 472 7.51 -7.82 8.65
C ALA A 472 6.50 -8.10 7.53
N ASP A 473 5.34 -8.68 7.87
CA ASP A 473 4.25 -8.83 6.87
C ASP A 473 3.64 -7.47 6.51
N ILE A 474 3.68 -6.55 7.48
CA ILE A 474 3.39 -5.13 7.30
C ILE A 474 4.37 -4.33 8.15
N GLY A 475 5.18 -3.46 7.52
CA GLY A 475 5.91 -2.41 8.21
C GLY A 475 5.08 -1.14 8.36
N ILE A 476 5.03 -0.55 9.55
CA ILE A 476 4.41 0.75 9.82
C ILE A 476 5.48 1.74 10.30
N ALA A 477 5.72 2.80 9.54
CA ALA A 477 6.59 3.89 9.95
C ALA A 477 5.81 5.00 10.66
N MET A 478 6.33 5.44 11.80
CA MET A 478 5.82 6.57 12.59
C MET A 478 6.49 7.88 12.17
N GLY A 479 5.72 8.98 12.16
CA GLY A 479 6.23 10.35 12.10
C GLY A 479 7.19 10.59 10.94
N ALA A 480 6.68 10.74 9.72
CA ALA A 480 7.47 11.03 8.52
C ALA A 480 8.28 12.36 8.65
N ARG A 481 9.46 12.30 9.25
CA ARG A 481 10.48 13.36 9.15
C ARG A 481 11.23 13.14 7.83
N GLY A 482 10.69 13.69 6.74
CA GLY A 482 11.26 13.59 5.39
C GLY A 482 11.26 12.17 4.81
N ALA A 483 11.95 11.99 3.68
CA ALA A 483 12.22 10.69 3.06
C ALA A 483 13.20 9.84 3.91
N SER A 484 12.79 9.46 5.12
CA SER A 484 13.58 8.61 6.00
C SER A 484 13.61 7.16 5.50
N ALA A 485 14.70 6.45 5.76
CA ALA A 485 14.85 5.03 5.40
C ALA A 485 13.69 4.15 5.92
N SER A 486 13.13 4.49 7.08
CA SER A 486 11.95 3.83 7.66
C SER A 486 10.69 4.04 6.81
N SER A 487 10.48 5.25 6.28
CA SER A 487 9.32 5.58 5.44
C SER A 487 9.41 4.92 4.06
N GLU A 488 10.62 4.73 3.53
CA GLU A 488 10.82 3.96 2.29
C GLU A 488 10.58 2.47 2.50
N ALA A 489 11.08 1.91 3.61
CA ALA A 489 10.96 0.49 3.94
C ALA A 489 9.55 0.05 4.37
N ALA A 490 8.76 0.92 4.99
CA ALA A 490 7.44 0.57 5.54
C ALA A 490 6.33 0.51 4.49
N ASP A 491 5.36 -0.40 4.65
CA ASP A 491 4.17 -0.51 3.81
C ASP A 491 3.08 0.53 4.15
N VAL A 492 3.05 0.96 5.41
CA VAL A 492 2.13 1.97 5.92
C VAL A 492 2.94 3.08 6.58
N VAL A 493 2.58 4.33 6.33
CA VAL A 493 3.25 5.49 6.92
C VAL A 493 2.23 6.35 7.64
N ILE A 494 2.49 6.63 8.90
CA ILE A 494 1.71 7.58 9.70
C ILE A 494 2.37 8.96 9.57
N LEU A 495 1.67 9.88 8.92
CA LEU A 495 2.18 11.23 8.64
C LEU A 495 2.24 12.10 9.90
N VAL A 496 1.33 11.85 10.84
CA VAL A 496 1.29 12.52 12.14
C VAL A 496 1.97 11.63 13.15
N ASP A 497 2.85 12.22 13.97
CA ASP A 497 3.52 11.50 15.04
C ASP A 497 2.57 11.22 16.23
N GLN A 498 1.54 10.40 15.99
CA GLN A 498 0.48 10.02 16.92
C GLN A 498 0.26 8.51 16.85
N LEU A 499 0.49 7.81 17.97
CA LEU A 499 0.43 6.35 17.98
C LEU A 499 -0.99 5.80 17.75
N ASP A 500 -2.02 6.57 18.12
CA ASP A 500 -3.43 6.20 17.90
C ASP A 500 -3.76 5.88 16.44
N ARG A 501 -3.06 6.51 15.49
CA ARG A 501 -3.27 6.31 14.05
C ARG A 501 -2.92 4.90 13.60
N VAL A 502 -2.03 4.21 14.30
CA VAL A 502 -1.73 2.80 14.07
C VAL A 502 -2.97 1.94 14.35
N SER A 503 -3.67 2.21 15.44
CA SER A 503 -4.90 1.51 15.80
C SER A 503 -6.04 1.80 14.81
N ASP A 504 -6.17 3.06 14.36
CA ASP A 504 -7.10 3.47 13.31
C ASP A 504 -6.82 2.75 11.99
N ALA A 505 -5.55 2.59 11.60
CA ALA A 505 -5.16 1.90 10.38
C ALA A 505 -5.66 0.45 10.38
N VAL A 506 -5.47 -0.27 11.49
CA VAL A 506 -5.97 -1.65 11.67
C VAL A 506 -7.50 -1.70 11.65
N ALA A 507 -8.16 -0.76 12.32
CA ALA A 507 -9.62 -0.69 12.35
C ALA A 507 -10.22 -0.43 10.96
N ILE A 508 -9.66 0.51 10.20
CA ILE A 508 -10.06 0.84 8.82
C ILE A 508 -9.83 -0.35 7.90
N ALA A 509 -8.66 -1.00 8.00
CA ALA A 509 -8.33 -2.18 7.21
C ALA A 509 -9.33 -3.32 7.45
N ARG A 510 -9.62 -3.64 8.72
CA ARG A 510 -10.59 -4.69 9.10
C ARG A 510 -11.99 -4.37 8.61
N ARG A 511 -12.45 -3.13 8.78
CA ARG A 511 -13.77 -2.72 8.32
C ARG A 511 -13.89 -2.76 6.80
N THR A 512 -12.86 -2.32 6.09
CA THR A 512 -12.78 -2.39 4.63
C THR A 512 -12.90 -3.83 4.16
N ARG A 513 -12.15 -4.75 4.75
CA ARG A 513 -12.23 -6.19 4.46
C ARG A 513 -13.61 -6.77 4.78
N LEU A 514 -14.22 -6.38 5.90
CA LEU A 514 -15.56 -6.82 6.28
C LEU A 514 -16.61 -6.35 5.25
N ILE A 515 -16.56 -5.09 4.83
CA ILE A 515 -17.47 -4.51 3.83
C ILE A 515 -17.27 -5.21 2.48
N ALA A 516 -16.03 -5.44 2.06
CA ALA A 516 -15.73 -6.18 0.84
C ALA A 516 -16.32 -7.61 0.88
N LEU A 517 -16.10 -8.35 1.98
CA LEU A 517 -16.66 -9.69 2.16
C LEU A 517 -18.20 -9.68 2.21
N GLN A 518 -18.81 -8.70 2.88
CA GLN A 518 -20.26 -8.54 2.91
C GLN A 518 -20.80 -8.32 1.50
N SER A 519 -20.21 -7.39 0.74
CA SER A 519 -20.59 -7.10 -0.64
C SER A 519 -20.48 -8.34 -1.53
N ILE A 520 -19.39 -9.11 -1.41
CA ILE A 520 -19.19 -10.33 -2.19
C ILE A 520 -20.18 -11.43 -1.79
N VAL A 521 -20.28 -11.77 -0.51
CA VAL A 521 -21.12 -12.89 -0.04
C VAL A 521 -22.58 -12.60 -0.30
N VAL A 522 -23.06 -11.38 0.00
CA VAL A 522 -24.44 -10.98 -0.25
C VAL A 522 -24.71 -10.90 -1.75
N GLY A 523 -23.82 -10.30 -2.53
CA GLY A 523 -23.96 -10.21 -3.98
C GLY A 523 -24.00 -11.57 -4.67
N MET A 524 -23.13 -12.50 -4.26
CA MET A 524 -23.11 -13.88 -4.77
C MET A 524 -24.34 -14.68 -4.33
N ALA A 525 -24.81 -14.51 -3.10
CA ALA A 525 -26.04 -15.15 -2.63
C ALA A 525 -27.28 -14.67 -3.39
N LEU A 526 -27.39 -13.35 -3.64
CA LEU A 526 -28.47 -12.76 -4.44
C LEU A 526 -28.41 -13.25 -5.90
N SER A 527 -27.22 -13.29 -6.50
CA SER A 527 -27.02 -13.79 -7.87
C SER A 527 -27.39 -15.27 -7.97
N GLY A 528 -26.96 -16.10 -7.01
CA GLY A 528 -27.35 -17.51 -6.94
C GLY A 528 -28.86 -17.72 -6.78
N THR A 529 -29.52 -16.85 -5.99
CA THR A 529 -30.99 -16.87 -5.84
C THR A 529 -31.69 -16.49 -7.16
N ALA A 530 -31.18 -15.47 -7.87
CA ALA A 530 -31.69 -15.09 -9.18
C ALA A 530 -31.51 -16.21 -10.22
N MET A 531 -30.36 -16.89 -10.22
CA MET A 531 -30.12 -18.08 -11.06
C MET A 531 -31.09 -19.21 -10.74
N GLY A 532 -31.36 -19.48 -9.45
CA GLY A 532 -32.37 -20.46 -9.05
C GLY A 532 -33.77 -20.10 -9.54
N ALA A 533 -34.20 -18.85 -9.35
CA ALA A 533 -35.49 -18.36 -9.83
C ALA A 533 -35.59 -18.41 -11.37
N ALA A 534 -34.50 -18.14 -12.10
CA ALA A 534 -34.41 -18.31 -13.55
C ALA A 534 -34.55 -19.79 -13.96
N ALA A 535 -33.91 -20.71 -13.23
CA ALA A 535 -34.02 -22.14 -13.47
C ALA A 535 -35.46 -22.67 -13.30
N PHE A 536 -36.20 -22.16 -12.31
CA PHE A 536 -37.62 -22.47 -12.12
C PHE A 536 -38.55 -21.75 -13.10
N GLY A 537 -38.03 -20.83 -13.92
CA GLY A 537 -38.79 -20.06 -14.91
C GLY A 537 -39.56 -18.86 -14.32
N TRP A 538 -39.24 -18.44 -13.10
CA TRP A 538 -39.83 -17.24 -12.48
C TRP A 538 -39.20 -15.95 -13.01
N LEU A 539 -37.99 -16.03 -13.56
CA LEU A 539 -37.29 -14.91 -14.21
C LEU A 539 -37.08 -15.18 -15.69
N THR A 540 -37.51 -14.24 -16.52
CA THR A 540 -37.17 -14.22 -17.96
C THR A 540 -35.74 -13.69 -18.16
N PRO A 541 -35.06 -13.95 -19.29
CA PRO A 541 -33.70 -13.45 -19.53
C PRO A 541 -33.56 -11.92 -19.35
N VAL A 542 -34.53 -11.15 -19.86
CA VAL A 542 -34.53 -9.68 -19.71
C VAL A 542 -34.68 -9.27 -18.24
N ALA A 543 -35.58 -9.92 -17.49
CA ALA A 543 -35.78 -9.64 -16.08
C ALA A 543 -34.57 -10.07 -15.24
N GLY A 544 -33.92 -11.18 -15.61
CA GLY A 544 -32.67 -11.64 -14.99
C GLY A 544 -31.54 -10.63 -15.17
N ALA A 545 -31.34 -10.11 -16.38
CA ALA A 545 -30.35 -9.06 -16.64
C ALA A 545 -30.58 -7.80 -15.80
N LEU A 546 -31.82 -7.29 -15.76
CA LEU A 546 -32.16 -6.12 -14.93
C LEU A 546 -31.99 -6.38 -13.43
N THR A 547 -32.33 -7.58 -12.97
CA THR A 547 -32.14 -7.98 -11.57
C THR A 547 -30.66 -8.00 -11.22
N GLN A 548 -29.82 -8.52 -12.11
CA GLN A 548 -28.38 -8.59 -11.92
C GLN A 548 -27.73 -7.20 -11.84
N GLU A 549 -28.12 -6.28 -12.72
CA GLU A 549 -27.65 -4.89 -12.68
C GLU A 549 -28.04 -4.19 -11.37
N ALA A 550 -29.25 -4.46 -10.85
CA ALA A 550 -29.68 -3.94 -9.55
C ALA A 550 -28.84 -4.51 -8.39
N ILE A 551 -28.46 -5.80 -8.46
CA ILE A 551 -27.55 -6.42 -7.49
C ILE A 551 -26.18 -5.76 -7.56
N ASP A 552 -25.62 -5.58 -8.74
CA ASP A 552 -24.30 -4.97 -8.93
C ASP A 552 -24.25 -3.53 -8.38
N VAL A 553 -25.26 -2.71 -8.67
CA VAL A 553 -25.39 -1.36 -8.10
C VAL A 553 -25.48 -1.40 -6.57
N ALA A 554 -26.29 -2.30 -6.00
CA ALA A 554 -26.43 -2.43 -4.55
C ALA A 554 -25.10 -2.83 -3.87
N VAL A 555 -24.34 -3.72 -4.51
CA VAL A 555 -23.04 -4.21 -4.05
C VAL A 555 -21.99 -3.09 -4.09
N ILE A 556 -21.95 -2.29 -5.17
CA ILE A 556 -21.06 -1.12 -5.31
C ILE A 556 -21.40 -0.07 -4.25
N LEU A 557 -22.68 0.24 -4.05
CA LEU A 557 -23.12 1.19 -3.01
C LEU A 557 -22.76 0.70 -1.60
N ASN A 558 -22.86 -0.60 -1.34
CA ASN A 558 -22.40 -1.16 -0.07
C ASN A 558 -20.87 -1.08 0.08
N ALA A 559 -20.10 -1.34 -0.99
CA ALA A 559 -18.65 -1.21 -0.98
C ALA A 559 -18.19 0.22 -0.67
N LEU A 560 -18.89 1.23 -1.22
CA LEU A 560 -18.64 2.65 -0.96
C LEU A 560 -18.87 3.08 0.50
N ARG A 561 -19.55 2.27 1.35
CA ARG A 561 -19.61 2.54 2.80
C ARG A 561 -18.25 2.55 3.47
N ALA A 562 -17.22 1.96 2.85
CA ALA A 562 -15.85 2.04 3.32
C ALA A 562 -15.31 3.48 3.31
N LEU A 563 -15.88 4.40 2.51
CA LEU A 563 -15.52 5.82 2.55
C LEU A 563 -15.96 6.51 3.85
N SER A 564 -17.11 6.13 4.43
CA SER A 564 -17.64 6.81 5.61
C SER A 564 -16.97 6.32 6.88
N PRO A 565 -16.61 7.18 7.86
CA PRO A 565 -16.27 6.76 9.21
C PRO A 565 -17.34 5.81 9.76
N GLY A 566 -16.94 4.83 10.56
CA GLY A 566 -17.91 3.95 11.19
C GLY A 566 -18.85 4.80 12.02
N ARG A 567 -20.16 4.60 11.89
CA ARG A 567 -21.12 5.29 12.75
C ARG A 567 -20.83 4.79 14.17
N ALA A 568 -20.12 5.59 14.96
CA ALA A 568 -19.97 5.31 16.38
C ALA A 568 -21.40 5.25 16.94
N PRO A 569 -21.77 4.20 17.69
CA PRO A 569 -23.07 4.20 18.35
C PRO A 569 -23.21 5.49 19.15
N HIS A 570 -24.38 6.14 19.14
CA HIS A 570 -24.62 7.32 19.98
C HIS A 570 -24.33 6.92 21.43
N ARG A 571 -23.23 7.42 21.98
CA ARG A 571 -22.78 7.15 23.34
C ARG A 571 -23.40 8.18 24.26
N HIS A 572 -23.87 7.74 25.41
CA HIS A 572 -24.15 8.65 26.51
C HIS A 572 -22.80 9.21 26.99
N SER A 573 -22.65 10.53 27.05
CA SER A 573 -21.47 11.16 27.63
C SER A 573 -21.68 11.46 29.12
N MET A 574 -20.59 11.44 29.87
CA MET A 574 -20.60 11.74 31.29
C MET A 574 -20.88 13.24 31.49
N PRO A 575 -21.69 13.65 32.50
CA PRO A 575 -21.85 15.07 32.81
C PRO A 575 -20.49 15.71 33.10
N ALA A 576 -20.17 16.84 32.46
CA ALA A 576 -18.87 17.51 32.61
C ALA A 576 -18.50 17.83 34.09
N ALA A 577 -19.50 17.95 34.97
CA ALA A 577 -19.26 18.13 36.41
C ALA A 577 -18.71 16.86 37.10
N ALA A 578 -19.11 15.66 36.67
CA ALA A 578 -18.62 14.40 37.24
C ALA A 578 -17.16 14.13 36.83
N ALA A 579 -16.80 14.42 35.58
CA ALA A 579 -15.41 14.31 35.13
C ALA A 579 -14.49 15.34 35.80
N ARG A 580 -14.95 16.58 36.01
CA ARG A 580 -14.19 17.57 36.78
C ARG A 580 -13.94 17.14 38.23
N ASN A 581 -14.88 16.43 38.86
CA ASN A 581 -14.69 15.91 40.20
C ASN A 581 -13.64 14.80 40.23
N LEU A 582 -13.68 13.88 39.27
CA LEU A 582 -12.67 12.82 39.12
C LEU A 582 -11.28 13.40 38.87
N HIS A 583 -11.17 14.37 37.96
CA HIS A 583 -9.92 15.11 37.71
C HIS A 583 -9.38 15.76 38.99
N HIS A 584 -10.25 16.37 39.80
CA HIS A 584 -9.85 16.96 41.07
C HIS A 584 -9.39 15.94 42.11
N ASP A 585 -9.97 14.74 42.12
CA ASP A 585 -9.55 13.67 43.02
C ASP A 585 -8.17 13.11 42.60
N HIS A 586 -7.89 12.99 41.29
CA HIS A 586 -6.55 12.65 40.79
C HIS A 586 -5.50 13.71 41.05
N GLN A 587 -5.85 14.99 40.93
CA GLN A 587 -4.96 16.11 41.30
C GLN A 587 -4.57 16.04 42.80
N ARG A 588 -5.46 15.56 43.67
CA ARG A 588 -5.13 15.33 45.09
C ARG A 588 -4.18 14.14 45.25
N LEU A 589 -4.38 13.07 44.49
CA LEU A 589 -3.49 11.92 44.48
C LEU A 589 -2.07 12.29 44.02
N GLU A 590 -1.96 13.22 43.07
CA GLU A 590 -0.68 13.68 42.54
C GLU A 590 0.21 14.29 43.64
N ALA A 591 -0.37 15.03 44.59
CA ALA A 591 0.35 15.52 45.76
C ALA A 591 0.84 14.40 46.69
N SER A 592 0.06 13.32 46.84
CA SER A 592 0.47 12.13 47.59
C SER A 592 1.59 11.36 46.87
N LEU A 593 1.54 11.29 45.54
CA LEU A 593 2.60 10.69 44.71
C LEU A 593 3.90 11.51 44.75
N ASP A 594 3.80 12.83 44.72
CA ASP A 594 4.95 13.73 44.94
C ASP A 594 5.57 13.50 46.33
N ARG A 595 4.73 13.28 47.35
CA ARG A 595 5.23 12.97 48.69
C ARG A 595 5.90 11.61 48.77
N LEU A 596 5.36 10.58 48.11
CA LEU A 596 6.02 9.27 48.01
C LEU A 596 7.37 9.36 47.30
N ARG A 597 7.46 10.19 46.26
CA ARG A 597 8.71 10.46 45.57
C ARG A 597 9.74 11.12 46.49
N GLN A 598 9.33 12.15 47.23
CA GLN A 598 10.19 12.79 48.24
C GLN A 598 10.66 11.79 49.31
N ILE A 599 9.79 10.88 49.75
CA ILE A 599 10.15 9.83 50.70
C ILE A 599 11.18 8.87 50.09
N ALA A 600 10.95 8.39 48.87
CA ALA A 600 11.89 7.52 48.16
C ALA A 600 13.26 8.19 47.98
N ASP A 601 13.28 9.49 47.66
CA ASP A 601 14.52 10.27 47.57
C ASP A 601 15.19 10.46 48.94
N ALA A 602 14.42 10.67 50.01
CA ALA A 602 14.95 10.85 51.37
C ALA A 602 15.50 9.56 51.99
N LEU A 603 15.02 8.39 51.57
CA LEU A 603 15.48 7.09 52.07
C LEU A 603 16.94 6.76 51.73
N ASP A 604 17.50 7.39 50.69
CA ASP A 604 18.89 7.22 50.31
C ASP A 604 19.89 7.66 51.40
N ASP A 605 19.51 8.71 52.15
CA ASP A 605 20.38 9.42 53.12
C ASP A 605 19.88 9.29 54.57
N ALA A 606 18.74 8.64 54.78
CA ALA A 606 18.12 8.53 56.08
C ALA A 606 18.88 7.54 56.99
N ALA A 607 19.20 7.96 58.21
CA ALA A 607 19.64 7.04 59.25
C ALA A 607 18.56 5.98 59.53
N ALA A 608 18.94 4.77 59.97
CA ALA A 608 18.01 3.63 60.11
C ALA A 608 16.71 3.95 60.87
N GLY A 609 16.76 4.82 61.89
CA GLY A 609 15.57 5.30 62.61
C GLY A 609 14.66 6.23 61.79
N THR A 610 15.24 7.18 61.04
CA THR A 610 14.49 8.09 60.17
C THR A 610 13.98 7.39 58.90
N ALA A 611 14.74 6.43 58.38
CA ALA A 611 14.31 5.60 57.26
C ALA A 611 13.08 4.77 57.62
N MET A 612 13.01 4.28 58.86
CA MET A 612 11.81 3.62 59.40
C MET A 612 10.59 4.54 59.36
N GLU A 613 10.72 5.77 59.86
CA GLU A 613 9.64 6.75 59.90
C GLU A 613 9.12 7.04 58.49
N TYR A 614 10.03 7.20 57.53
CA TYR A 614 9.71 7.39 56.12
C TYR A 614 9.02 6.17 55.48
N ILE A 615 9.48 4.95 55.74
CA ILE A 615 8.85 3.73 55.21
C ILE A 615 7.44 3.54 55.80
N VAL A 616 7.26 3.84 57.10
CA VAL A 616 5.95 3.80 57.76
C VAL A 616 5.03 4.90 57.21
N GLU A 617 5.55 6.10 56.97
CA GLU A 617 4.81 7.20 56.34
C GLU A 617 4.37 6.81 54.92
N ALA A 618 5.28 6.25 54.11
CA ALA A 618 4.97 5.78 52.76
C ALA A 618 3.93 4.66 52.78
N ASN A 619 4.05 3.68 53.68
CA ASN A 619 3.06 2.62 53.85
C ASN A 619 1.68 3.18 54.25
N ARG A 620 1.65 4.23 55.09
CA ARG A 620 0.40 4.93 55.44
C ARG A 620 -0.22 5.62 54.22
N ILE A 621 0.57 6.35 53.43
CA ILE A 621 0.10 7.05 52.22
C ILE A 621 -0.43 6.03 51.21
N VAL A 622 0.37 5.01 50.87
CA VAL A 622 -0.01 3.94 49.94
C VAL A 622 -1.28 3.25 50.42
N GLY A 623 -1.37 2.88 51.70
CA GLY A 623 -2.52 2.14 52.23
C GLY A 623 -3.80 2.96 52.34
N LYS A 624 -3.73 4.22 52.81
CA LYS A 624 -4.92 5.03 53.12
C LYS A 624 -5.37 5.96 52.00
N GLU A 625 -4.46 6.38 51.14
CA GLU A 625 -4.74 7.40 50.12
C GLU A 625 -4.79 6.75 48.74
N ILE A 626 -3.82 5.91 48.40
CA ILE A 626 -3.78 5.26 47.08
C ILE A 626 -4.70 4.04 47.04
N VAL A 627 -4.44 3.00 47.86
CA VAL A 627 -5.17 1.73 47.77
C VAL A 627 -6.67 1.88 48.07
N GLU A 628 -7.06 2.78 48.98
CA GLU A 628 -8.49 3.06 49.22
C GLU A 628 -9.12 3.83 48.05
N HIS A 629 -8.42 4.78 47.43
CA HIS A 629 -8.91 5.45 46.21
C HIS A 629 -9.15 4.45 45.08
N GLU A 630 -8.17 3.60 44.77
CA GLU A 630 -8.30 2.54 43.74
C GLU A 630 -9.49 1.60 44.02
N ARG A 631 -9.74 1.31 45.30
CA ARG A 631 -10.84 0.44 45.74
C ARG A 631 -12.20 1.13 45.62
N GLU A 632 -12.28 2.43 45.92
CA GLU A 632 -13.47 3.23 45.72
C GLU A 632 -13.80 3.35 44.23
N ASP A 633 -12.78 3.56 43.40
CA ASP A 633 -12.93 3.68 41.95
C ASP A 633 -13.38 2.35 41.31
N GLU A 634 -12.77 1.22 41.71
CA GLU A 634 -13.17 -0.13 41.30
C GLU A 634 -14.63 -0.44 41.70
N LYS A 635 -15.11 0.11 42.83
CA LYS A 635 -16.44 -0.17 43.38
C LYS A 635 -17.53 0.76 42.86
N PHE A 636 -17.22 2.03 42.60
CA PHE A 636 -18.23 3.07 42.35
C PHE A 636 -18.07 3.77 41.00
N VAL A 637 -16.84 4.01 40.54
CA VAL A 637 -16.55 4.77 39.32
C VAL A 637 -16.58 3.84 38.11
N TYR A 638 -15.83 2.74 38.14
CA TYR A 638 -15.71 1.82 37.01
C TYR A 638 -17.01 1.13 36.59
N PRO A 639 -17.90 0.69 37.51
CA PRO A 639 -19.20 0.14 37.10
C PRO A 639 -20.03 1.18 36.34
N ARG A 640 -19.92 2.46 36.68
CA ARG A 640 -20.57 3.55 35.94
C ARG A 640 -19.86 3.81 34.62
N LEU A 641 -18.54 3.85 34.59
CA LEU A 641 -17.73 4.02 33.39
C LEU A 641 -17.98 2.91 32.35
N SER A 642 -18.18 1.68 32.80
CA SER A 642 -18.50 0.53 31.95
C SER A 642 -19.81 0.70 31.17
N SER A 643 -20.72 1.56 31.64
CA SER A 643 -21.95 1.89 30.93
C SER A 643 -21.76 2.95 29.83
N PHE A 644 -20.62 3.65 29.82
CA PHE A 644 -20.28 4.73 28.88
C PHE A 644 -19.19 4.33 27.86
N LEU A 645 -18.35 3.33 28.19
CA LEU A 645 -17.28 2.81 27.33
C LEU A 645 -17.76 1.62 26.49
N SER A 646 -17.44 1.61 25.19
CA SER A 646 -17.93 0.58 24.25
C SER A 646 -17.25 -0.78 24.38
N ASP A 647 -16.07 -0.83 25.00
CA ASP A 647 -15.25 -2.03 25.10
C ASP A 647 -14.80 -2.21 26.54
N GLY A 648 -15.19 -3.33 27.17
CA GLY A 648 -14.75 -3.66 28.53
C GLY A 648 -13.24 -3.85 28.69
N ASN A 649 -12.49 -3.89 27.58
CA ASN A 649 -11.04 -4.12 27.50
C ASN A 649 -10.19 -3.06 28.22
N GLY A 650 -10.60 -1.79 28.23
CA GLY A 650 -9.87 -0.75 28.97
C GLY A 650 -9.86 -1.01 30.47
N LEU A 651 -11.00 -1.42 31.03
CA LEU A 651 -11.16 -1.75 32.46
C LEU A 651 -10.40 -3.03 32.86
N PHE A 652 -10.09 -3.94 31.91
CA PHE A 652 -9.30 -5.15 32.19
C PHE A 652 -7.80 -4.87 32.39
N ALA A 653 -7.23 -3.95 31.62
CA ALA A 653 -5.85 -3.49 31.83
C ALA A 653 -5.72 -2.78 33.19
N MET A 654 -6.71 -1.93 33.53
CA MET A 654 -6.81 -1.27 34.85
C MET A 654 -6.88 -2.30 35.98
N SER A 655 -7.68 -3.36 35.82
CA SER A 655 -7.78 -4.44 36.80
C SER A 655 -6.46 -5.21 37.02
N ARG A 656 -5.54 -5.23 36.05
CA ARG A 656 -4.19 -5.79 36.24
C ARG A 656 -3.29 -4.81 36.98
N ALA A 657 -3.26 -3.55 36.58
CA ALA A 657 -2.53 -2.49 37.30
C ALA A 657 -2.95 -2.42 38.77
N HIS A 658 -4.26 -2.46 39.06
CA HIS A 658 -4.81 -2.52 40.41
C HIS A 658 -4.31 -3.70 41.23
N ARG A 659 -4.23 -4.88 40.62
CA ARG A 659 -3.71 -6.07 41.30
C ARG A 659 -2.24 -5.92 41.64
N GLU A 660 -1.47 -5.28 40.77
CA GLU A 660 -0.05 -5.03 40.98
C GLU A 660 0.18 -3.94 42.03
N ILE A 661 -0.54 -2.82 41.97
CA ILE A 661 -0.54 -1.77 43.02
C ILE A 661 -0.87 -2.40 44.38
N ARG A 662 -1.91 -3.24 44.47
CA ARG A 662 -2.27 -3.96 45.70
C ARG A 662 -1.25 -5.03 46.09
N HIS A 663 -0.50 -5.61 45.15
CA HIS A 663 0.57 -6.55 45.44
C HIS A 663 1.77 -5.84 46.07
N LEU A 664 2.25 -4.79 45.40
CA LEU A 664 3.35 -3.95 45.86
C LEU A 664 3.01 -3.27 47.20
N ALA A 665 1.79 -2.76 47.38
CA ALA A 665 1.34 -2.20 48.65
C ALA A 665 1.38 -3.23 49.80
N ARG A 666 1.03 -4.49 49.53
CA ARG A 666 1.14 -5.58 50.53
C ARG A 666 2.59 -5.95 50.83
N LEU A 667 3.48 -5.90 49.84
CA LEU A 667 4.92 -6.10 50.04
C LEU A 667 5.50 -4.97 50.89
N LEU A 668 5.14 -3.72 50.60
CA LEU A 668 5.55 -2.55 51.40
C LEU A 668 5.04 -2.65 52.84
N ALA A 669 3.77 -3.06 53.04
CA ALA A 669 3.21 -3.25 54.37
C ALA A 669 3.95 -4.35 55.16
N ARG A 670 4.28 -5.48 54.53
CA ARG A 670 5.05 -6.56 55.17
C ARG A 670 6.46 -6.12 55.54
N LEU A 671 7.10 -5.32 54.68
CA LEU A 671 8.41 -4.74 55.00
C LEU A 671 8.29 -3.75 56.16
N ALA A 672 7.31 -2.85 56.13
CA ALA A 672 7.05 -1.89 57.21
C ALA A 672 6.78 -2.57 58.56
N ASP A 673 6.00 -3.67 58.58
CA ASP A 673 5.68 -4.43 59.80
C ASP A 673 6.87 -5.24 60.33
N GLY A 674 7.79 -5.66 59.45
CA GLY A 674 8.96 -6.48 59.80
C GLY A 674 10.20 -5.67 60.23
N LEU A 675 10.16 -4.35 60.13
CA LEU A 675 11.31 -3.50 60.39
C LEU A 675 11.43 -3.18 61.91
N CYS A 676 12.59 -3.47 62.50
CA CYS A 676 12.94 -3.14 63.89
C CYS A 676 14.10 -2.12 63.95
N PRO A 677 14.08 -1.12 64.85
CA PRO A 677 15.08 -0.04 64.88
C PRO A 677 16.55 -0.47 65.09
N TYR A 678 16.79 -1.72 65.50
CA TYR A 678 18.11 -2.26 65.82
C TYR A 678 18.61 -3.32 64.83
N GLU A 679 17.77 -3.79 63.89
CA GLU A 679 18.09 -4.89 62.95
C GLU A 679 17.87 -4.52 61.47
N SER A 680 17.46 -3.28 61.16
CA SER A 680 17.22 -2.85 59.79
C SER A 680 18.53 -2.74 58.98
N ASP A 681 18.79 -3.77 58.16
CA ASP A 681 19.89 -3.77 57.20
C ASP A 681 19.61 -2.82 56.03
N ARG A 682 20.67 -2.25 55.44
CA ARG A 682 20.64 -1.32 54.31
C ARG A 682 19.92 -1.91 53.09
N TYR A 683 19.93 -3.24 52.97
CA TYR A 683 19.19 -3.97 51.93
C TYR A 683 17.67 -3.83 52.07
N MET A 684 17.11 -3.89 53.28
CA MET A 684 15.66 -3.75 53.49
C MET A 684 15.15 -2.34 53.18
N ILE A 685 15.98 -1.33 53.47
CA ILE A 685 15.68 0.07 53.13
C ILE A 685 15.66 0.25 51.61
N SER A 686 16.63 -0.34 50.90
CA SER A 686 16.69 -0.31 49.44
C SER A 686 15.53 -1.05 48.77
N ASP A 687 15.08 -2.16 49.35
CA ASP A 687 13.90 -2.89 48.86
C ASP A 687 12.61 -2.10 49.07
N ALA A 688 12.45 -1.46 50.23
CA ALA A 688 11.31 -0.59 50.51
C ALA A 688 11.28 0.62 49.54
N GLN A 689 12.43 1.24 49.31
CA GLN A 689 12.58 2.33 48.34
C GLN A 689 12.15 1.89 46.92
N ARG A 690 12.65 0.76 46.44
CA ARG A 690 12.26 0.20 45.12
C ARG A 690 10.76 -0.04 45.00
N ILE A 691 10.13 -0.55 46.04
CA ILE A 691 8.69 -0.80 46.04
C ILE A 691 7.92 0.53 46.03
N ILE A 692 8.36 1.54 46.80
CA ILE A 692 7.74 2.87 46.81
C ILE A 692 7.84 3.51 45.43
N GLU A 693 9.01 3.48 44.78
CA GLU A 693 9.19 4.00 43.42
C GLU A 693 8.36 3.25 42.38
N SER A 694 8.27 1.92 42.50
CA SER A 694 7.44 1.11 41.60
C SER A 694 5.96 1.45 41.74
N ILE A 695 5.48 1.67 42.97
CA ILE A 695 4.09 2.10 43.22
C ILE A 695 3.87 3.51 42.67
N GLU A 696 4.77 4.46 42.95
CA GLU A 696 4.64 5.84 42.48
C GLU A 696 4.56 5.92 40.95
N CYS A 697 5.48 5.24 40.26
CA CYS A 697 5.51 5.20 38.80
C CYS A 697 4.26 4.53 38.23
N LEU A 698 3.88 3.37 38.78
CA LEU A 698 2.73 2.61 38.30
C LEU A 698 1.43 3.39 38.49
N VAL A 699 1.24 4.05 39.62
CA VAL A 699 0.03 4.84 39.92
C VAL A 699 -0.02 6.11 39.07
N ARG A 700 1.11 6.78 38.79
CA ARG A 700 1.10 7.93 37.85
C ARG A 700 0.65 7.53 36.46
N ILE A 701 1.16 6.41 35.95
CA ILE A 701 0.75 5.90 34.64
C ILE A 701 -0.72 5.49 34.68
N HIS A 702 -1.16 4.87 35.78
CA HIS A 702 -2.54 4.50 35.99
C HIS A 702 -3.49 5.71 35.97
N ASN A 703 -3.23 6.74 36.77
CA ASN A 703 -4.05 7.96 36.82
C ASN A 703 -4.09 8.66 35.45
N ALA A 704 -2.97 8.70 34.72
CA ALA A 704 -2.94 9.25 33.37
C ALA A 704 -3.83 8.46 32.39
N GLN A 705 -3.89 7.13 32.53
CA GLN A 705 -4.80 6.29 31.76
C GLN A 705 -6.26 6.56 32.12
N GLU A 706 -6.59 6.71 33.40
CA GLU A 706 -7.95 7.01 33.85
C GLU A 706 -8.45 8.36 33.36
N GLU A 707 -7.58 9.38 33.42
CA GLU A 707 -7.95 10.73 33.03
C GLU A 707 -8.30 10.83 31.54
N ASP A 708 -7.55 10.16 30.66
CA ASP A 708 -7.86 10.07 29.23
C ASP A 708 -9.19 9.33 28.97
N ILE A 709 -9.47 8.28 29.76
CA ILE A 709 -10.76 7.57 29.71
C ILE A 709 -11.91 8.51 30.13
N TYR A 710 -11.70 9.33 31.17
CA TYR A 710 -12.68 10.32 31.64
C TYR A 710 -12.92 11.43 30.62
N GLU A 711 -11.86 12.00 30.04
CA GLU A 711 -11.95 13.02 28.99
C GLU A 711 -12.69 12.49 27.77
N THR A 712 -12.44 11.24 27.37
CA THR A 712 -13.13 10.59 26.26
C THR A 712 -14.62 10.34 26.56
N ALA A 713 -14.95 10.01 27.81
CA ALA A 713 -16.34 9.87 28.25
C ALA A 713 -17.10 11.22 28.21
N VAL A 714 -16.39 12.35 28.30
CA VAL A 714 -16.97 13.72 28.23
C VAL A 714 -17.04 14.25 26.80
N ALA A 715 -16.00 14.05 25.98
CA ALA A 715 -15.85 14.63 24.64
C ALA A 715 -16.96 14.23 23.64
N ASN A 716 -17.75 13.21 23.96
CA ASN A 716 -18.91 12.79 23.17
C ASN A 716 -20.22 13.57 23.48
N TRP A 717 -20.16 14.71 24.19
CA TRP A 717 -21.31 15.58 24.49
C TRP A 717 -21.57 16.63 23.38
N ASP A 718 -22.46 16.33 22.43
CA ASP A 718 -22.97 17.29 21.44
C ASP A 718 -24.25 18.02 21.93
N GLY A 719 -24.18 18.75 23.05
CA GLY A 719 -25.33 19.46 23.61
C GLY A 719 -25.02 20.88 24.07
N GLU A 720 -25.61 21.88 23.41
CA GLU A 720 -25.59 23.31 23.74
C GLU A 720 -25.63 23.60 25.25
N VAL A 721 -24.64 24.34 25.74
CA VAL A 721 -24.61 24.87 27.10
C VAL A 721 -25.53 26.08 27.19
N ARG A 722 -26.69 25.93 27.84
CA ARG A 722 -27.41 27.09 28.40
C ARG A 722 -26.82 27.40 29.79
N PRO A 723 -26.51 28.67 30.11
CA PRO A 723 -26.05 29.01 31.45
C PRO A 723 -27.21 28.81 32.44
N VAL A 724 -26.98 28.05 33.51
CA VAL A 724 -27.93 27.92 34.62
C VAL A 724 -27.57 28.93 35.69
N GLU A 725 -28.48 29.87 35.94
CA GLU A 725 -28.46 30.77 37.09
C GLU A 725 -28.58 30.01 38.41
N ALA A 726 -27.87 30.50 39.41
CA ALA A 726 -27.89 29.99 40.78
C ALA A 726 -29.24 30.32 41.48
N GLY A 727 -29.90 29.32 42.10
CA GLY A 727 -30.97 29.61 43.05
C GLY A 727 -31.90 28.46 43.49
N LYS A 728 -31.64 27.98 44.72
CA LYS A 728 -32.56 27.36 45.74
C LYS A 728 -32.95 25.86 45.64
N PRO A 729 -32.96 25.15 46.80
CA PRO A 729 -33.42 23.76 46.92
C PRO A 729 -34.90 23.67 47.30
N GLY A 730 -35.65 22.69 46.76
CA GLY A 730 -36.99 22.40 47.25
C GLY A 730 -37.84 21.41 46.44
N ALA A 731 -38.04 20.24 47.04
CA ALA A 731 -39.28 19.45 47.13
C ALA A 731 -39.89 18.69 45.92
N ILE A 732 -40.37 17.51 46.31
CA ILE A 732 -41.05 16.42 45.62
C ILE A 732 -42.52 16.76 45.30
N SER A 733 -43.07 16.13 44.25
CA SER A 733 -44.46 15.63 44.10
C SER A 733 -45.35 16.29 43.02
N GLY A 734 -46.19 15.43 42.40
CA GLY A 734 -47.56 15.83 42.06
C GLY A 734 -47.97 15.77 40.59
N ARG A 735 -48.82 14.79 40.26
CA ARG A 735 -49.64 14.70 39.04
C ARG A 735 -50.61 15.89 38.90
N GLY A 736 -51.06 16.20 37.67
CA GLY A 736 -52.37 16.83 37.44
C GLY A 736 -52.48 17.68 36.17
N ALA A 737 -53.52 17.42 35.38
CA ALA A 737 -53.81 17.97 34.04
C ALA A 737 -54.33 19.43 34.01
N ALA A 738 -54.14 20.13 32.88
CA ALA A 738 -55.16 20.90 32.13
C ALA A 738 -54.56 21.64 30.90
N ALA A 739 -55.29 21.63 29.78
CA ALA A 739 -55.12 22.46 28.56
C ALA A 739 -55.99 23.75 28.67
N PRO A 740 -56.13 24.69 27.68
CA PRO A 740 -55.67 24.71 26.26
C PRO A 740 -55.16 26.06 25.64
N GLY A 741 -54.34 25.96 24.56
CA GLY A 741 -54.23 26.80 23.33
C GLY A 741 -54.01 28.33 23.35
N PRO A 742 -53.64 29.00 22.21
CA PRO A 742 -53.41 28.48 20.85
C PRO A 742 -52.07 28.91 20.16
N ALA A 743 -51.70 28.09 19.17
CA ALA A 743 -51.01 28.35 17.89
C ALA A 743 -49.88 29.40 17.76
N ALA A 744 -48.70 28.96 17.29
CA ALA A 744 -48.34 29.04 15.87
C ALA A 744 -46.93 28.45 15.53
N GLN A 745 -46.94 27.45 14.64
CA GLN A 745 -46.03 27.22 13.51
C GLN A 745 -44.52 27.01 13.74
N SER A 746 -44.06 25.76 13.67
CA SER A 746 -43.46 25.19 12.43
C SER A 746 -42.86 23.78 12.64
N ALA A 747 -42.98 22.97 11.58
CA ALA A 747 -42.46 21.61 11.33
C ALA A 747 -43.21 20.38 11.93
N PRO A 748 -43.87 19.57 11.07
CA PRO A 748 -44.09 18.16 11.36
C PRO A 748 -43.06 17.27 10.65
N LYS A 749 -42.60 16.28 11.41
CA LYS A 749 -42.06 15.00 10.96
C LYS A 749 -43.10 14.28 10.08
N SER A 750 -42.65 13.53 9.07
CA SER A 750 -43.34 12.30 8.70
C SER A 750 -42.40 11.27 8.09
N SER A 751 -42.57 10.06 8.61
CA SER A 751 -42.19 8.78 8.05
C SER A 751 -42.73 8.60 6.63
N LEU A 752 -41.86 8.23 5.69
CA LEU A 752 -42.22 7.68 4.39
C LEU A 752 -41.12 6.67 4.05
N GLY A 753 -41.35 5.37 3.99
CA GLY A 753 -42.41 4.76 3.22
C GLY A 753 -41.86 4.50 1.82
N TRP A 754 -41.24 3.34 1.65
CA TRP A 754 -40.69 2.82 0.41
C TRP A 754 -41.74 2.89 -0.72
N ARG A 755 -41.64 3.85 -1.64
CA ARG A 755 -42.37 3.85 -2.91
C ARG A 755 -41.51 4.49 -4.00
N MET A 756 -41.21 3.69 -5.03
CA MET A 756 -40.55 4.12 -6.28
C MET A 756 -41.41 5.11 -7.06
N PRO A 757 -40.85 5.97 -7.93
CA PRO A 757 -41.59 6.54 -9.04
C PRO A 757 -41.23 5.83 -10.35
N ALA A 758 -42.17 5.02 -10.84
CA ALA A 758 -42.31 4.69 -12.25
C ALA A 758 -42.84 5.94 -12.99
N GLY A 759 -41.93 6.78 -13.49
CA GLY A 759 -42.26 8.08 -14.07
C GLY A 759 -41.91 8.29 -15.54
N ALA A 760 -41.38 7.28 -16.25
CA ALA A 760 -40.82 7.48 -17.61
C ALA A 760 -41.43 6.59 -18.70
N LEU A 761 -42.61 5.99 -18.46
CA LEU A 761 -43.25 5.05 -19.40
C LEU A 761 -44.56 5.56 -20.02
N VAL A 762 -45.03 6.76 -19.66
CA VAL A 762 -46.34 7.27 -20.12
C VAL A 762 -46.22 8.23 -21.31
N THR A 763 -45.04 8.78 -21.61
CA THR A 763 -44.84 9.72 -22.74
C THR A 763 -44.55 9.03 -24.08
N LEU A 764 -44.21 7.73 -24.09
CA LEU A 764 -43.92 6.97 -25.32
C LEU A 764 -45.14 6.31 -25.97
N ALA A 765 -46.28 6.26 -25.27
CA ALA A 765 -47.51 5.64 -25.79
C ALA A 765 -48.37 6.59 -26.65
N PHE A 766 -48.19 7.91 -26.53
CA PHE A 766 -48.98 8.90 -27.28
C PHE A 766 -48.37 9.29 -28.65
N ALA A 767 -47.08 9.03 -28.88
CA ALA A 767 -46.41 9.37 -30.15
C ALA A 767 -46.64 8.33 -31.27
N SER A 768 -46.98 7.08 -30.94
CA SER A 768 -47.17 6.01 -31.93
C SER A 768 -48.54 6.04 -32.62
N GLY A 769 -49.54 6.69 -32.01
CA GLY A 769 -50.90 6.76 -32.55
C GLY A 769 -51.08 7.79 -33.67
N TRP A 770 -50.30 8.88 -33.67
CA TRP A 770 -50.46 9.97 -34.64
C TRP A 770 -49.70 9.73 -35.95
N LEU A 771 -48.64 8.92 -35.93
CA LEU A 771 -47.79 8.67 -37.09
C LEU A 771 -48.34 7.59 -38.05
N THR A 772 -49.30 6.77 -37.62
CA THR A 772 -49.87 5.69 -38.43
C THR A 772 -51.00 6.15 -39.37
N TRP A 773 -51.50 7.37 -39.22
CA TRP A 773 -52.62 7.89 -40.00
C TRP A 773 -52.20 8.80 -41.18
N SER A 774 -50.98 9.33 -41.22
CA SER A 774 -50.59 10.36 -42.22
C SER A 774 -49.89 9.86 -43.50
N LEU A 775 -49.68 8.55 -43.67
CA LEU A 775 -48.94 8.01 -44.83
C LEU A 775 -49.71 6.89 -45.54
N ARG A 776 -50.78 7.28 -46.25
CA ARG A 776 -51.31 6.52 -47.39
C ARG A 776 -51.54 7.47 -48.57
N ARG A 777 -50.59 7.48 -49.50
CA ARG A 777 -50.79 7.85 -50.90
C ARG A 777 -49.94 6.91 -51.74
N ASP A 778 -50.60 6.14 -52.61
CA ASP A 778 -49.97 5.26 -53.57
C ASP A 778 -49.22 6.06 -54.64
N THR A 779 -47.98 5.68 -54.93
CA THR A 779 -47.18 6.12 -56.08
C THR A 779 -46.40 4.93 -56.61
N ALA A 780 -46.39 4.74 -57.93
CA ALA A 780 -45.76 3.61 -58.61
C ALA A 780 -44.22 3.62 -58.44
N ALA A 781 -43.64 2.46 -58.09
CA ALA A 781 -42.22 2.31 -57.80
C ALA A 781 -41.35 2.26 -59.07
N HIS A 782 -40.21 2.95 -59.07
CA HIS A 782 -39.16 2.83 -60.10
C HIS A 782 -38.01 1.98 -59.53
N TYR A 783 -37.54 0.96 -60.27
CA TYR A 783 -36.49 0.04 -59.83
C TYR A 783 -35.08 0.49 -60.29
N VAL A 784 -34.08 0.36 -59.42
CA VAL A 784 -32.65 0.56 -59.73
C VAL A 784 -31.99 -0.81 -59.88
N THR A 785 -31.36 -1.08 -61.02
CA THR A 785 -30.75 -2.39 -61.35
C THR A 785 -29.23 -2.30 -61.53
N GLN A 786 -28.54 -3.44 -61.32
CA GLN A 786 -27.13 -3.63 -61.60
C GLN A 786 -26.92 -4.99 -62.28
N LYS A 787 -26.02 -5.05 -63.28
CA LYS A 787 -25.80 -6.25 -64.09
C LYS A 787 -25.05 -7.34 -63.33
N VAL A 788 -25.49 -8.58 -63.51
CA VAL A 788 -24.77 -9.79 -63.08
C VAL A 788 -23.65 -10.09 -64.08
N GLU A 789 -22.44 -10.31 -63.62
CA GLU A 789 -21.26 -10.54 -64.47
C GLU A 789 -20.48 -11.77 -64.02
N ARG A 790 -19.57 -12.27 -64.86
CA ARG A 790 -18.58 -13.29 -64.46
C ARG A 790 -17.26 -12.64 -64.07
N GLY A 791 -16.72 -13.03 -62.92
CA GLY A 791 -15.46 -12.48 -62.40
C GLY A 791 -14.82 -13.36 -61.34
N SER A 792 -13.68 -12.92 -60.81
CA SER A 792 -13.04 -13.54 -59.64
C SER A 792 -13.59 -12.97 -58.35
N ILE A 793 -13.87 -13.82 -57.36
CA ILE A 793 -14.25 -13.44 -55.99
C ILE A 793 -13.12 -13.88 -55.06
N VAL A 794 -12.60 -12.93 -54.27
CA VAL A 794 -11.49 -13.16 -53.33
C VAL A 794 -11.93 -12.73 -51.94
N ARG A 795 -12.08 -13.70 -51.03
CA ARG A 795 -12.35 -13.43 -49.62
C ARG A 795 -11.03 -13.23 -48.91
N ALA A 796 -10.90 -12.09 -48.23
CA ALA A 796 -9.70 -11.75 -47.51
C ALA A 796 -10.01 -11.11 -46.16
N VAL A 797 -9.25 -11.51 -45.15
CA VAL A 797 -9.28 -10.93 -43.81
C VAL A 797 -8.32 -9.75 -43.76
N SER A 798 -8.80 -8.60 -43.30
CA SER A 798 -7.99 -7.39 -43.17
C SER A 798 -7.56 -7.21 -41.72
N ALA A 799 -6.28 -6.90 -41.51
CA ALA A 799 -5.69 -6.67 -40.20
C ALA A 799 -4.65 -5.56 -40.27
N THR A 800 -4.30 -5.00 -39.12
CA THR A 800 -3.17 -4.07 -38.97
C THR A 800 -2.14 -4.67 -38.03
N GLY A 801 -0.87 -4.38 -38.28
CA GLY A 801 0.23 -4.97 -37.53
C GLY A 801 1.52 -4.14 -37.55
N ALA A 802 2.46 -4.51 -36.71
CA ALA A 802 3.78 -3.90 -36.64
C ALA A 802 4.84 -4.79 -37.31
N VAL A 803 5.77 -4.17 -38.01
CA VAL A 803 6.94 -4.81 -38.62
C VAL A 803 8.03 -4.97 -37.56
N ASN A 804 8.47 -6.21 -37.31
CA ASN A 804 9.51 -6.53 -36.33
C ASN A 804 10.58 -7.45 -36.95
N PRO A 805 11.84 -7.44 -36.47
CA PRO A 805 12.83 -8.45 -36.84
C PRO A 805 12.40 -9.84 -36.32
N VAL A 806 12.78 -10.90 -37.04
CA VAL A 806 12.47 -12.27 -36.61
C VAL A 806 13.25 -12.66 -35.35
N THR A 807 14.53 -12.30 -35.28
CA THR A 807 15.43 -12.68 -34.20
C THR A 807 16.04 -11.44 -33.55
N THR A 808 15.71 -11.21 -32.27
CA THR A 808 16.28 -10.12 -31.48
C THR A 808 16.82 -10.63 -30.15
N ALA A 809 18.00 -10.18 -29.76
CA ALA A 809 18.59 -10.42 -28.44
C ALA A 809 18.43 -9.17 -27.55
N PRO A 810 17.74 -9.27 -26.40
CA PRO A 810 17.73 -8.21 -25.40
C PRO A 810 19.08 -8.16 -24.66
N LEU A 811 19.60 -6.96 -24.44
CA LEU A 811 20.82 -6.73 -23.68
C LEU A 811 20.51 -5.80 -22.50
N GLY A 812 20.67 -6.31 -21.28
CA GLY A 812 20.47 -5.60 -20.01
C GLY A 812 21.75 -5.55 -19.17
N THR A 813 21.63 -5.10 -17.92
CA THR A 813 22.73 -5.06 -16.94
C THR A 813 22.51 -6.05 -15.78
N GLN A 814 23.60 -6.59 -15.27
CA GLN A 814 23.62 -7.48 -14.09
C GLN A 814 24.05 -6.75 -12.82
N VAL A 815 24.58 -5.53 -12.94
CA VAL A 815 24.99 -4.68 -11.83
C VAL A 815 24.33 -3.30 -11.95
N SER A 816 24.01 -2.70 -10.82
CA SER A 816 23.37 -1.39 -10.77
C SER A 816 24.42 -0.27 -10.80
N GLY A 817 24.10 0.86 -11.41
CA GLY A 817 24.98 2.03 -11.36
C GLY A 817 24.66 3.06 -12.43
N MET A 818 25.43 4.14 -12.43
CA MET A 818 25.29 5.19 -13.45
C MET A 818 26.03 4.80 -14.73
N ILE A 819 25.39 4.99 -15.88
CA ILE A 819 26.03 4.82 -17.18
C ILE A 819 27.04 5.95 -17.39
N GLN A 820 28.32 5.60 -17.44
CA GLN A 820 29.42 6.53 -17.65
C GLN A 820 29.69 6.78 -19.13
N ALA A 821 29.56 5.73 -19.96
CA ALA A 821 29.84 5.83 -21.39
C ALA A 821 28.91 4.93 -22.23
N LEU A 822 28.61 5.39 -23.44
CA LEU A 822 27.83 4.67 -24.45
C LEU A 822 28.67 4.55 -25.72
N TYR A 823 28.80 3.32 -26.24
CA TYR A 823 29.60 3.00 -27.42
C TYR A 823 28.75 2.50 -28.59
N CYS A 824 27.55 1.96 -28.32
CA CYS A 824 26.60 1.50 -29.32
C CYS A 824 25.45 2.50 -29.48
N ASN A 825 25.12 2.86 -30.72
CA ASN A 825 23.94 3.67 -31.06
C ASN A 825 22.94 2.86 -31.89
N VAL A 826 21.72 3.37 -32.02
CA VAL A 826 20.72 2.82 -32.95
C VAL A 826 21.32 2.76 -34.36
N ASP A 827 21.02 1.70 -35.11
CA ASP A 827 21.54 1.37 -36.45
C ASP A 827 23.03 0.98 -36.52
N THR A 828 23.73 0.93 -35.38
CA THR A 828 25.14 0.49 -35.35
C THR A 828 25.20 -1.03 -35.48
N LYS A 829 26.09 -1.53 -36.35
CA LYS A 829 26.43 -2.96 -36.40
C LYS A 829 27.40 -3.31 -35.28
N VAL A 830 27.06 -4.33 -34.50
CA VAL A 830 27.81 -4.79 -33.35
C VAL A 830 28.21 -6.25 -33.50
N LYS A 831 29.38 -6.61 -32.98
CA LYS A 831 29.86 -8.00 -32.91
C LYS A 831 29.66 -8.57 -31.50
N ALA A 832 29.56 -9.89 -31.38
CA ALA A 832 29.59 -10.57 -30.09
C ALA A 832 30.87 -10.21 -29.31
N GLY A 833 30.71 -9.85 -28.04
CA GLY A 833 31.77 -9.33 -27.16
C GLY A 833 32.07 -7.83 -27.31
N GLN A 834 31.44 -7.11 -28.25
CA GLN A 834 31.66 -5.68 -28.42
C GLN A 834 31.02 -4.87 -27.28
N LEU A 835 31.79 -3.99 -26.66
CA LEU A 835 31.33 -3.07 -25.62
C LEU A 835 30.28 -2.10 -26.17
N CYS A 836 29.13 -2.03 -25.51
CA CYS A 836 28.01 -1.16 -25.86
C CYS A 836 27.73 -0.05 -24.86
N ALA A 837 27.92 -0.32 -23.57
CA ALA A 837 27.85 0.69 -22.52
C ALA A 837 28.78 0.33 -21.37
N LYS A 838 29.16 1.32 -20.57
CA LYS A 838 29.98 1.13 -19.39
C LYS A 838 29.36 1.84 -18.19
N ILE A 839 29.16 1.10 -17.11
CA ILE A 839 28.71 1.59 -15.80
C ILE A 839 29.94 2.10 -15.04
N ASP A 840 29.78 3.10 -14.16
CA ASP A 840 30.86 3.60 -13.31
C ASP A 840 31.53 2.46 -12.53
N PRO A 841 32.80 2.12 -12.83
CA PRO A 841 33.45 0.96 -12.23
C PRO A 841 34.01 1.25 -10.84
N ARG A 842 34.09 2.52 -10.42
CA ARG A 842 34.81 2.91 -9.19
C ARG A 842 34.28 2.23 -7.92
N PRO A 843 32.96 2.12 -7.68
CA PRO A 843 32.44 1.44 -6.49
C PRO A 843 32.81 -0.05 -6.47
N TYR A 844 32.74 -0.70 -7.65
CA TYR A 844 33.05 -2.11 -7.80
C TYR A 844 34.55 -2.41 -7.74
N GLN A 845 35.37 -1.49 -8.25
CA GLN A 845 36.83 -1.56 -8.12
C GLN A 845 37.24 -1.44 -6.65
N ALA A 846 36.67 -0.48 -5.92
CA ALA A 846 36.94 -0.31 -4.49
C ALA A 846 36.54 -1.56 -3.70
N ALA A 847 35.41 -2.19 -4.03
CA ALA A 847 34.98 -3.44 -3.41
C ALA A 847 35.95 -4.60 -3.70
N ALA A 848 36.41 -4.75 -4.95
CA ALA A 848 37.40 -5.78 -5.31
C ALA A 848 38.75 -5.54 -4.59
N ASP A 849 39.21 -4.29 -4.53
CA ASP A 849 40.44 -3.92 -3.83
C ASP A 849 40.33 -4.21 -2.32
N GLN A 850 39.17 -3.96 -1.71
CA GLN A 850 38.91 -4.29 -0.31
C GLN A 850 38.94 -5.79 -0.06
N GLN A 851 38.27 -6.61 -0.89
CA GLN A 851 38.29 -8.06 -0.71
C GLN A 851 39.68 -8.66 -0.93
N LYS A 852 40.46 -8.09 -1.84
CA LYS A 852 41.85 -8.48 -2.04
C LYS A 852 42.69 -8.20 -0.79
N ALA A 853 42.51 -7.05 -0.15
CA ALA A 853 43.19 -6.73 1.10
C ALA A 853 42.79 -7.69 2.26
N ASN A 854 41.51 -8.05 2.35
CA ASN A 854 41.01 -9.03 3.33
C ASN A 854 41.62 -10.42 3.11
N LEU A 855 41.72 -10.87 1.86
CA LEU A 855 42.37 -12.13 1.51
C LEU A 855 43.86 -12.15 1.91
N GLU A 856 44.58 -11.06 1.66
CA GLU A 856 45.98 -10.95 2.07
C GLU A 856 46.14 -10.94 3.61
N LEU A 857 45.21 -10.33 4.34
CA LEU A 857 45.17 -10.39 5.81
C LEU A 857 44.95 -11.83 6.30
N ALA A 858 44.02 -12.57 5.71
CA ALA A 858 43.74 -13.96 6.06
C ALA A 858 44.96 -14.87 5.80
N LYS A 859 45.66 -14.67 4.67
CA LYS A 859 46.92 -15.38 4.37
C LYS A 859 48.01 -15.06 5.39
N ALA A 860 48.15 -13.80 5.79
CA ALA A 860 49.12 -13.40 6.81
C ALA A 860 48.82 -14.03 8.19
N GLN A 861 47.54 -14.16 8.55
CA GLN A 861 47.12 -14.80 9.80
C GLN A 861 47.41 -16.31 9.79
N LEU A 862 47.16 -17.00 8.68
CA LEU A 862 47.53 -18.41 8.53
C LEU A 862 49.05 -18.63 8.71
N GLU A 863 49.90 -17.76 8.14
CA GLU A 863 51.36 -17.90 8.30
C GLU A 863 51.83 -17.68 9.75
N LYS A 864 51.20 -16.75 10.46
CA LYS A 864 51.42 -16.56 11.90
C LYS A 864 51.01 -17.82 12.70
N ASP A 865 49.86 -18.40 12.39
CA ASP A 865 49.33 -19.53 13.16
C ASP A 865 50.01 -20.86 12.78
N LYS A 866 50.50 -21.02 11.55
CA LYS A 866 51.46 -22.10 11.18
C LYS A 866 52.74 -22.04 12.02
N THR A 867 53.25 -20.84 12.28
CA THR A 867 54.43 -20.66 13.14
C THR A 867 54.11 -21.07 14.59
N ALA A 868 52.92 -20.73 15.08
CA ALA A 868 52.43 -21.15 16.40
C ALA A 868 52.25 -22.68 16.49
N LEU A 869 51.70 -23.31 15.45
CA LEU A 869 51.57 -24.77 15.32
C LEU A 869 52.93 -25.46 15.37
N SER A 870 53.91 -24.97 14.62
CA SER A 870 55.29 -25.50 14.64
C SER A 870 55.89 -25.46 16.05
N LYS A 871 55.71 -24.34 16.77
CA LYS A 871 56.17 -24.21 18.16
C LYS A 871 55.44 -25.17 19.11
N ALA A 872 54.12 -25.31 18.98
CA ALA A 872 53.32 -26.22 19.78
C ALA A 872 53.69 -27.69 19.52
N LYS A 873 53.94 -28.05 18.25
CA LYS A 873 54.38 -29.38 17.82
C LYS A 873 55.73 -29.73 18.43
N ALA A 874 56.73 -28.85 18.32
CA ALA A 874 58.05 -29.07 18.90
C ALA A 874 58.02 -29.21 20.43
N ALA A 875 57.09 -28.53 21.11
CA ALA A 875 56.89 -28.68 22.56
C ALA A 875 56.22 -30.02 22.90
N PHE A 876 55.22 -30.44 22.13
CA PHE A 876 54.55 -31.73 22.29
C PHE A 876 55.50 -32.90 22.07
N GLU A 877 56.26 -32.91 20.98
CA GLU A 877 57.23 -33.98 20.66
C GLU A 877 58.31 -34.10 21.75
N ARG A 878 58.83 -32.96 22.22
CA ARG A 878 59.80 -32.94 23.32
C ARG A 878 59.22 -33.55 24.60
N ASN A 879 57.99 -33.16 24.96
CA ASN A 879 57.32 -33.70 26.15
C ASN A 879 56.93 -35.18 25.97
N GLN A 880 56.67 -35.64 24.75
CA GLN A 880 56.40 -37.04 24.46
C GLN A 880 57.64 -37.91 24.75
N ILE A 881 58.81 -37.49 24.27
CA ILE A 881 60.07 -38.18 24.54
C ILE A 881 60.36 -38.18 26.05
N LEU A 882 60.24 -37.03 26.71
CA LEU A 882 60.47 -36.93 28.16
C LEU A 882 59.45 -37.77 28.97
N ALA A 883 58.22 -37.91 28.49
CA ALA A 883 57.19 -38.73 29.15
C ALA A 883 57.56 -40.22 29.09
N THR A 884 58.12 -40.69 27.97
CA THR A 884 58.63 -42.08 27.87
C THR A 884 59.80 -42.34 28.83
N GLN A 885 60.58 -41.30 29.15
CA GLN A 885 61.67 -41.35 30.13
C GLN A 885 61.22 -41.09 31.58
N LYS A 886 59.90 -40.93 31.83
CA LYS A 886 59.32 -40.54 33.13
C LYS A 886 59.86 -39.23 33.70
N ALA A 887 60.36 -38.33 32.84
CA ALA A 887 60.96 -37.04 33.24
C ALA A 887 59.95 -35.87 33.27
N VAL A 888 58.72 -36.06 32.81
CA VAL A 888 57.64 -35.05 32.86
C VAL A 888 56.33 -35.66 33.39
N SER A 889 55.53 -34.83 34.06
CA SER A 889 54.23 -35.24 34.61
C SER A 889 53.19 -35.47 33.51
N ARG A 890 52.22 -36.36 33.77
CA ARG A 890 51.11 -36.64 32.84
C ARG A 890 50.26 -35.41 32.52
N ALA A 891 50.12 -34.50 33.49
CA ALA A 891 49.47 -33.20 33.30
C ALA A 891 50.21 -32.30 32.32
N SER A 892 51.56 -32.24 32.39
CA SER A 892 52.37 -31.43 31.47
C SER A 892 52.31 -31.96 30.03
N PHE A 893 52.39 -33.28 29.86
CA PHE A 893 52.23 -33.93 28.55
C PHE A 893 50.85 -33.63 27.92
N ASN A 894 49.77 -33.83 28.69
CA ASN A 894 48.40 -33.52 28.24
C ASN A 894 48.24 -32.04 27.88
N LYS A 895 48.85 -31.12 28.64
CA LYS A 895 48.82 -29.68 28.34
C LYS A 895 49.48 -29.37 26.99
N SER A 896 50.66 -29.94 26.70
CA SER A 896 51.30 -29.76 25.39
C SER A 896 50.55 -30.41 24.24
N ARG A 897 49.88 -31.55 24.49
CA ARG A 897 49.03 -32.21 23.50
C ARG A 897 47.83 -31.33 23.12
N ASN A 898 47.09 -30.85 24.12
CA ASN A 898 45.93 -29.99 23.90
C ASN A 898 46.33 -28.69 23.19
N ALA A 899 47.50 -28.11 23.54
CA ALA A 899 48.00 -26.91 22.85
C ALA A 899 48.37 -27.17 21.38
N TYR A 900 48.91 -28.36 21.06
CA TYR A 900 49.15 -28.77 19.67
C TYR A 900 47.84 -28.99 18.91
N ASP A 901 46.90 -29.74 19.49
CA ASP A 901 45.59 -30.03 18.89
C ASP A 901 44.79 -28.72 18.65
N GLN A 902 44.87 -27.76 19.59
CA GLN A 902 44.27 -26.43 19.43
C GLN A 902 44.92 -25.63 18.31
N ALA A 903 46.25 -25.60 18.22
CA ALA A 903 46.94 -24.88 17.15
C ALA A 903 46.68 -25.52 15.78
N LEU A 904 46.53 -26.84 15.71
CA LEU A 904 46.19 -27.57 14.48
C LEU A 904 44.77 -27.23 14.00
N ALA A 905 43.82 -27.21 14.93
CA ALA A 905 42.45 -26.80 14.63
C ALA A 905 42.39 -25.33 14.16
N GLN A 906 43.18 -24.44 14.76
CA GLN A 906 43.25 -23.03 14.36
C GLN A 906 43.75 -22.87 12.91
N THR A 907 44.82 -23.57 12.51
CA THR A 907 45.32 -23.50 11.13
C THR A 907 44.29 -23.99 10.10
N ALA A 908 43.48 -24.99 10.44
CA ALA A 908 42.42 -25.47 9.55
C ALA A 908 41.28 -24.44 9.38
N LEU A 909 40.96 -23.68 10.42
CA LEU A 909 40.00 -22.57 10.35
C LEU A 909 40.53 -21.43 9.47
N ASP A 910 41.82 -21.10 9.59
CA ASP A 910 42.44 -20.05 8.78
C ASP A 910 42.50 -20.44 7.30
N GLU A 911 42.82 -21.70 6.98
CA GLU A 911 42.77 -22.23 5.60
C GLU A 911 41.36 -22.12 5.00
N THR A 912 40.33 -22.40 5.80
CA THR A 912 38.93 -22.24 5.37
C THR A 912 38.59 -20.77 5.14
N SER A 913 39.11 -19.87 5.98
CA SER A 913 38.90 -18.42 5.86
C SER A 913 39.54 -17.86 4.58
N ILE A 914 40.68 -18.39 4.14
CA ILE A 914 41.28 -18.04 2.85
C ILE A 914 40.37 -18.47 1.70
N ALA A 915 39.82 -19.69 1.73
CA ALA A 915 38.91 -20.16 0.69
C ALA A 915 37.64 -19.30 0.58
N ILE A 916 37.10 -18.82 1.70
CA ILE A 916 36.00 -17.84 1.73
C ILE A 916 36.43 -16.53 1.09
N GLY A 917 37.58 -15.97 1.49
CA GLY A 917 38.10 -14.72 0.94
C GLY A 917 38.40 -14.79 -0.57
N GLU A 918 38.86 -15.93 -1.09
CA GLU A 918 39.05 -16.13 -2.54
C GLU A 918 37.72 -16.11 -3.29
N ALA A 919 36.67 -16.73 -2.75
CA ALA A 919 35.34 -16.71 -3.35
C ALA A 919 34.71 -15.32 -3.33
N GLU A 920 34.89 -14.56 -2.25
CA GLU A 920 34.43 -13.17 -2.12
C GLU A 920 35.15 -12.24 -3.10
N LEU A 921 36.47 -12.37 -3.23
CA LEU A 921 37.24 -11.63 -4.23
C LEU A 921 36.77 -11.94 -5.65
N HIS A 922 36.61 -13.23 -5.98
CA HIS A 922 36.15 -13.63 -7.30
C HIS A 922 34.74 -13.07 -7.64
N THR A 923 33.86 -13.01 -6.65
CA THR A 923 32.52 -12.42 -6.80
C THR A 923 32.59 -10.91 -7.04
N ALA A 924 33.46 -10.21 -6.31
CA ALA A 924 33.68 -8.77 -6.50
C ALA A 924 34.30 -8.46 -7.88
N GLU A 925 35.28 -9.26 -8.33
CA GLU A 925 35.89 -9.14 -9.65
C GLU A 925 34.88 -9.42 -10.79
N THR A 926 34.01 -10.41 -10.62
CA THR A 926 32.94 -10.71 -11.58
C THR A 926 31.95 -9.55 -11.68
N SER A 927 31.57 -8.96 -10.54
CA SER A 927 30.68 -7.80 -10.49
C SER A 927 31.33 -6.57 -11.15
N LEU A 928 32.63 -6.37 -10.95
CA LEU A 928 33.41 -5.36 -11.67
C LEU A 928 33.42 -5.62 -13.18
N GLY A 929 33.56 -6.87 -13.62
CA GLY A 929 33.46 -7.23 -15.04
C GLY A 929 32.10 -6.92 -15.65
N HIS A 930 31.01 -7.10 -14.89
CA HIS A 930 29.65 -6.77 -15.32
C HIS A 930 29.37 -5.26 -15.47
N THR A 931 30.30 -4.39 -15.08
CA THR A 931 30.21 -2.95 -15.38
C THR A 931 30.36 -2.67 -16.88
N ASP A 932 31.00 -3.57 -17.62
CA ASP A 932 31.12 -3.52 -19.07
C ASP A 932 29.96 -4.28 -19.74
N ILE A 933 29.01 -3.54 -20.33
CA ILE A 933 27.85 -4.10 -21.01
C ILE A 933 28.23 -4.42 -22.45
N VAL A 934 28.44 -5.70 -22.74
CA VAL A 934 28.87 -6.20 -24.06
C VAL A 934 27.75 -6.90 -24.83
N SER A 935 27.78 -6.82 -26.16
CA SER A 935 26.82 -7.53 -27.01
C SER A 935 27.03 -9.06 -26.94
N PRO A 936 25.98 -9.87 -26.72
CA PRO A 936 26.11 -11.33 -26.70
C PRO A 936 26.12 -11.95 -28.12
N VAL A 937 25.69 -11.20 -29.14
CA VAL A 937 25.50 -11.69 -30.51
C VAL A 937 25.98 -10.68 -31.55
N ASP A 938 26.27 -11.16 -32.76
CA ASP A 938 26.45 -10.30 -33.93
C ASP A 938 25.09 -9.77 -34.40
N GLY A 939 24.98 -8.47 -34.69
CA GLY A 939 23.72 -7.89 -35.15
C GLY A 939 23.75 -6.38 -35.34
N THR A 940 22.56 -5.79 -35.49
CA THR A 940 22.34 -4.35 -35.59
C THR A 940 21.48 -3.88 -34.42
N VAL A 941 21.88 -2.81 -33.76
CA VAL A 941 21.11 -2.24 -32.64
C VAL A 941 19.83 -1.59 -33.17
N VAL A 942 18.68 -2.16 -32.85
CA VAL A 942 17.35 -1.70 -33.28
C VAL A 942 16.79 -0.64 -32.34
N SER A 943 17.05 -0.80 -31.04
CA SER A 943 16.67 0.20 -30.05
C SER A 943 17.73 0.33 -28.96
N ARG A 944 17.90 1.55 -28.46
CA ARG A 944 18.75 1.91 -27.33
C ARG A 944 17.89 2.74 -26.38
N ARG A 945 17.64 2.22 -25.19
CA ARG A 945 16.92 2.91 -24.09
C ARG A 945 17.84 3.47 -23.02
N ALA A 946 19.13 3.17 -23.10
CA ALA A 946 20.17 3.66 -22.21
C ALA A 946 20.59 5.10 -22.56
N GLU A 947 20.67 5.96 -21.54
CA GLU A 947 21.19 7.33 -21.62
C GLU A 947 22.44 7.52 -20.75
N MET A 948 23.33 8.44 -21.17
CA MET A 948 24.52 8.79 -20.39
C MET A 948 24.10 9.53 -19.12
N GLY A 949 24.66 9.15 -17.96
CA GLY A 949 24.27 9.72 -16.67
C GLY A 949 22.97 9.13 -16.08
N GLN A 950 22.30 8.23 -16.79
CA GLN A 950 21.14 7.51 -16.27
C GLN A 950 21.59 6.44 -15.26
N MET A 951 20.88 6.35 -14.14
CA MET A 951 21.01 5.25 -13.19
C MET A 951 20.24 4.03 -13.69
N VAL A 952 20.92 2.89 -13.78
CA VAL A 952 20.33 1.62 -14.20
C VAL A 952 20.37 0.62 -13.05
N GLU A 953 19.32 -0.19 -12.95
CA GLU A 953 19.19 -1.25 -11.95
C GLU A 953 19.48 -2.62 -12.58
N ALA A 954 20.18 -3.47 -11.82
CA ALA A 954 20.39 -4.86 -12.17
C ALA A 954 19.05 -5.57 -12.42
N SER A 955 18.97 -6.36 -13.50
CA SER A 955 17.78 -7.17 -13.83
C SER A 955 16.49 -6.38 -14.13
N SER A 956 16.59 -5.12 -14.57
CA SER A 956 15.43 -4.39 -15.11
C SER A 956 14.72 -5.17 -16.22
N GLU A 957 13.39 -5.29 -16.15
CA GLU A 957 12.57 -5.99 -17.16
C GLU A 957 12.68 -5.34 -18.55
N THR A 958 13.08 -4.07 -18.62
CA THR A 958 13.28 -3.36 -19.88
C THR A 958 14.74 -3.45 -20.36
N PRO A 959 15.01 -4.07 -21.51
CA PRO A 959 16.38 -4.16 -22.00
C PRO A 959 16.91 -2.79 -22.44
N LEU A 960 18.16 -2.52 -22.08
CA LEU A 960 18.90 -1.30 -22.39
C LEU A 960 19.18 -1.18 -23.89
N PHE A 961 19.47 -2.30 -24.54
CA PHE A 961 19.63 -2.41 -25.99
C PHE A 961 18.85 -3.59 -26.53
N GLN A 962 18.35 -3.45 -27.76
CA GLN A 962 17.76 -4.55 -28.51
C GLN A 962 18.52 -4.75 -29.81
N ILE A 963 19.08 -5.94 -30.01
CA ILE A 963 19.98 -6.24 -31.13
C ILE A 963 19.28 -7.22 -32.06
N ALA A 964 19.05 -6.85 -33.31
CA ALA A 964 18.55 -7.76 -34.33
C ALA A 964 19.71 -8.45 -35.05
N THR A 965 19.70 -9.78 -35.11
CA THR A 965 20.77 -10.55 -35.76
C THR A 965 20.66 -10.49 -37.28
N ASP A 966 19.43 -10.47 -37.83
CA ASP A 966 19.16 -10.40 -39.26
C ASP A 966 17.96 -9.48 -39.55
N LEU A 967 18.16 -8.52 -40.45
CA LEU A 967 17.14 -7.56 -40.91
C LEU A 967 16.62 -7.88 -42.32
N THR A 968 17.20 -8.87 -43.00
CA THR A 968 16.77 -9.32 -44.34
C THR A 968 15.49 -10.16 -44.27
N LEU A 969 15.18 -10.70 -43.10
CA LEU A 969 13.94 -11.39 -42.80
C LEU A 969 13.20 -10.66 -41.68
N MET A 970 12.04 -10.11 -42.03
CA MET A 970 11.15 -9.43 -41.08
C MET A 970 9.93 -10.29 -40.82
N LYS A 971 9.25 -10.02 -39.72
CA LYS A 971 7.91 -10.53 -39.42
C LYS A 971 6.95 -9.37 -39.23
N LEU A 972 5.70 -9.62 -39.57
CA LEU A 972 4.57 -8.72 -39.34
C LEU A 972 3.73 -9.33 -38.23
N ASP A 973 3.68 -8.66 -37.08
CA ASP A 973 2.83 -9.07 -35.96
C ASP A 973 1.47 -8.36 -36.12
N ALA A 974 0.50 -9.08 -36.70
CA ALA A 974 -0.84 -8.60 -37.00
C ALA A 974 -1.84 -8.95 -35.90
N ASN A 975 -2.80 -8.08 -35.63
CA ASN A 975 -3.91 -8.38 -34.74
C ASN A 975 -5.17 -8.67 -35.58
N VAL A 976 -5.62 -9.92 -35.59
CA VAL A 976 -6.82 -10.36 -36.33
C VAL A 976 -7.99 -10.50 -35.37
N SER A 977 -9.17 -10.00 -35.73
CA SER A 977 -10.37 -10.08 -34.89
C SER A 977 -10.77 -11.53 -34.61
N GLU A 978 -11.31 -11.81 -33.42
CA GLU A 978 -11.91 -13.10 -33.05
C GLU A 978 -12.95 -13.59 -34.09
N LYS A 979 -13.66 -12.68 -34.76
CA LYS A 979 -14.65 -13.03 -35.77
C LYS A 979 -14.06 -13.67 -37.02
N ASP A 980 -12.80 -13.33 -37.34
CA ASP A 980 -12.18 -13.68 -38.62
C ASP A 980 -11.04 -14.70 -38.45
N ILE A 981 -10.50 -14.87 -37.24
CA ILE A 981 -9.34 -15.74 -36.99
C ILE A 981 -9.61 -17.21 -37.31
N GLY A 982 -10.86 -17.67 -37.18
CA GLY A 982 -11.22 -19.06 -37.47
C GLY A 982 -11.09 -19.44 -38.95
N GLU A 983 -11.01 -18.45 -39.83
CA GLU A 983 -10.85 -18.65 -41.28
C GLU A 983 -9.37 -18.66 -41.71
N VAL A 984 -8.47 -18.09 -40.90
CA VAL A 984 -7.04 -17.96 -41.20
C VAL A 984 -6.29 -19.24 -40.85
N LYS A 985 -5.49 -19.75 -41.80
CA LYS A 985 -4.68 -20.96 -41.64
C LYS A 985 -3.19 -20.66 -41.81
N LEU A 986 -2.37 -21.54 -41.23
CA LEU A 986 -0.93 -21.54 -41.48
C LEU A 986 -0.67 -21.77 -42.98
N GLY A 987 0.15 -20.92 -43.59
CA GLY A 987 0.46 -20.95 -45.02
C GLY A 987 -0.43 -20.06 -45.90
N ASP A 988 -1.46 -19.40 -45.36
CA ASP A 988 -2.27 -18.47 -46.13
C ASP A 988 -1.42 -17.30 -46.65
N LYS A 989 -1.67 -16.91 -47.91
CA LYS A 989 -0.94 -15.83 -48.57
C LYS A 989 -1.44 -14.49 -48.04
N ALA A 990 -0.51 -13.67 -47.56
CA ALA A 990 -0.79 -12.34 -47.08
C ALA A 990 -0.09 -11.30 -47.95
N THR A 991 -0.79 -10.21 -48.23
CA THR A 991 -0.21 -9.02 -48.84
C THR A 991 -0.23 -7.91 -47.81
N SER A 992 0.88 -7.22 -47.64
CA SER A 992 1.02 -6.11 -46.70
C SER A 992 1.45 -4.85 -47.42
N THR A 993 0.91 -3.72 -47.00
CA THR A 993 1.29 -2.39 -47.49
C THR A 993 1.65 -1.52 -46.29
N VAL A 994 2.75 -0.80 -46.40
CA VAL A 994 3.20 0.17 -45.39
C VAL A 994 2.91 1.56 -45.94
N ALA A 995 2.47 2.50 -45.10
CA ALA A 995 2.09 3.84 -45.53
C ALA A 995 3.19 4.55 -46.35
N SER A 996 4.46 4.36 -45.98
CA SER A 996 5.62 4.91 -46.69
C SER A 996 5.83 4.34 -48.10
N PHE A 997 5.23 3.18 -48.41
CA PHE A 997 5.37 2.46 -49.67
C PHE A 997 4.03 1.92 -50.17
N ALA A 998 2.98 2.77 -50.19
CA ALA A 998 1.62 2.36 -50.55
C ALA A 998 1.49 1.68 -51.93
N ASN A 999 2.38 2.01 -52.87
CA ASN A 999 2.41 1.46 -54.23
C ASN A 999 3.30 0.21 -54.38
N HIS A 1000 3.89 -0.31 -53.30
CA HIS A 1000 4.74 -1.51 -53.31
C HIS A 1000 4.23 -2.51 -52.27
N PRO A 1001 3.34 -3.44 -52.64
CA PRO A 1001 2.87 -4.48 -51.73
C PRO A 1001 3.97 -5.50 -51.45
N PHE A 1002 4.16 -5.83 -50.17
CA PHE A 1002 5.05 -6.90 -49.71
C PHE A 1002 4.24 -8.18 -49.52
N THR A 1003 4.68 -9.26 -50.16
CA THR A 1003 4.02 -10.56 -50.07
C THR A 1003 4.66 -11.43 -49.01
N GLY A 1004 3.83 -12.19 -48.30
CA GLY A 1004 4.22 -12.99 -47.15
C GLY A 1004 3.29 -14.17 -46.93
N GLU A 1005 3.62 -15.00 -45.95
CA GLU A 1005 2.79 -16.15 -45.55
C GLU A 1005 2.58 -16.14 -44.04
N VAL A 1006 1.39 -16.59 -43.61
CA VAL A 1006 1.08 -16.79 -42.19
C VAL A 1006 1.93 -17.93 -41.64
N THR A 1007 2.89 -17.62 -40.77
CA THR A 1007 3.82 -18.59 -40.16
C THR A 1007 3.39 -19.03 -38.78
N GLN A 1008 2.66 -18.19 -38.04
CA GLN A 1008 2.22 -18.50 -36.69
C GLN A 1008 0.89 -17.82 -36.38
N ILE A 1009 0.04 -18.50 -35.61
CA ILE A 1009 -1.19 -17.96 -35.04
C ILE A 1009 -1.13 -18.17 -33.52
N SER A 1010 -1.24 -17.10 -32.75
CA SER A 1010 -1.26 -17.12 -31.29
C SER A 1010 -2.51 -17.83 -30.79
N GLN A 1011 -2.35 -18.73 -29.82
CA GLN A 1011 -3.50 -19.39 -29.16
C GLN A 1011 -4.05 -18.56 -27.99
N SER A 1012 -3.29 -17.56 -27.52
CA SER A 1012 -3.71 -16.65 -26.47
C SER A 1012 -4.26 -15.35 -27.09
N PRO A 1013 -5.52 -14.97 -26.79
CA PRO A 1013 -6.08 -13.72 -27.28
C PRO A 1013 -5.46 -12.52 -26.55
N ARG A 1014 -5.44 -11.37 -27.22
CA ARG A 1014 -5.09 -10.06 -26.66
C ARG A 1014 -6.30 -9.14 -26.80
N THR A 1015 -6.62 -8.43 -25.73
CA THR A 1015 -7.67 -7.40 -25.75
C THR A 1015 -7.01 -6.07 -26.09
N ILE A 1016 -7.31 -5.54 -27.27
CA ILE A 1016 -6.83 -4.23 -27.74
C ILE A 1016 -8.09 -3.40 -28.02
N GLU A 1017 -8.20 -2.22 -27.40
CA GLU A 1017 -9.36 -1.31 -27.58
C GLU A 1017 -10.72 -2.02 -27.41
N ASP A 1018 -10.85 -2.84 -26.35
CA ASP A 1018 -12.06 -3.63 -26.05
C ASP A 1018 -12.48 -4.67 -27.12
N ALA A 1019 -11.63 -4.94 -28.12
CA ALA A 1019 -11.80 -6.00 -29.09
C ALA A 1019 -10.86 -7.18 -28.82
N VAL A 1020 -11.41 -8.40 -28.78
CA VAL A 1020 -10.62 -9.63 -28.70
C VAL A 1020 -9.95 -9.86 -30.05
N THR A 1021 -8.62 -9.87 -30.05
CA THR A 1021 -7.81 -10.12 -31.22
C THR A 1021 -6.83 -11.26 -30.97
N TYR A 1022 -6.49 -11.99 -32.02
CA TYR A 1022 -5.47 -13.02 -31.99
C TYR A 1022 -4.25 -12.52 -32.77
N GLY A 1023 -3.07 -12.66 -32.18
CA GLY A 1023 -1.83 -12.31 -32.84
C GLY A 1023 -1.52 -13.30 -33.95
N VAL A 1024 -1.34 -12.81 -35.17
CA VAL A 1024 -0.92 -13.59 -36.34
C VAL A 1024 0.42 -13.07 -36.81
N VAL A 1025 1.41 -13.96 -36.90
CA VAL A 1025 2.75 -13.62 -37.39
C VAL A 1025 2.84 -14.02 -38.85
N ILE A 1026 3.23 -13.05 -39.69
CA ILE A 1026 3.37 -13.22 -41.13
C ILE A 1026 4.82 -12.97 -41.52
N SER A 1027 5.39 -13.87 -42.30
CA SER A 1027 6.74 -13.69 -42.84
C SER A 1027 6.77 -12.53 -43.85
N ALA A 1028 7.77 -11.66 -43.75
CA ALA A 1028 7.97 -10.55 -44.65
C ALA A 1028 9.43 -10.52 -45.13
N PRO A 1029 9.74 -11.14 -46.29
CA PRO A 1029 11.05 -11.05 -46.89
C PRO A 1029 11.44 -9.59 -47.15
N ASN A 1030 12.62 -9.19 -46.70
CA ASN A 1030 13.11 -7.81 -46.73
C ASN A 1030 14.50 -7.72 -47.38
N SER A 1031 14.67 -8.36 -48.54
CA SER A 1031 15.95 -8.43 -49.26
C SER A 1031 16.55 -7.07 -49.60
N ASN A 1032 15.72 -6.06 -49.83
CA ASN A 1032 16.13 -4.69 -50.15
C ASN A 1032 16.21 -3.76 -48.92
N LEU A 1033 16.00 -4.29 -47.70
CA LEU A 1033 16.04 -3.54 -46.43
C LEU A 1033 15.09 -2.32 -46.37
N LEU A 1034 13.99 -2.38 -47.14
CA LEU A 1034 12.96 -1.34 -47.23
C LEU A 1034 12.06 -1.32 -46.00
N LEU A 1035 11.70 -2.50 -45.49
CA LEU A 1035 10.94 -2.63 -44.25
C LEU A 1035 11.86 -2.32 -43.07
N LYS A 1036 11.44 -1.37 -42.22
CA LYS A 1036 12.14 -1.00 -40.99
C LYS A 1036 11.36 -1.50 -39.77
N PRO A 1037 12.05 -1.95 -38.71
CA PRO A 1037 11.41 -2.25 -37.43
C PRO A 1037 10.53 -1.08 -36.95
N GLY A 1038 9.35 -1.39 -36.42
CA GLY A 1038 8.39 -0.42 -35.89
C GLY A 1038 7.42 0.20 -36.92
N MET A 1039 7.55 -0.10 -38.21
CA MET A 1039 6.59 0.36 -39.22
C MET A 1039 5.22 -0.30 -39.02
N THR A 1040 4.15 0.46 -39.21
CA THR A 1040 2.78 -0.07 -39.24
C THR A 1040 2.41 -0.52 -40.65
N ALA A 1041 1.93 -1.75 -40.78
CA ALA A 1041 1.49 -2.34 -42.02
C ALA A 1041 -0.02 -2.63 -42.00
N ALA A 1042 -0.69 -2.29 -43.10
CA ALA A 1042 -2.02 -2.80 -43.42
C ALA A 1042 -1.87 -4.14 -44.12
N ILE A 1043 -2.56 -5.16 -43.64
CA ILE A 1043 -2.35 -6.56 -44.01
C ILE A 1043 -3.66 -7.13 -44.52
N ARG A 1044 -3.61 -7.79 -45.68
CA ARG A 1044 -4.73 -8.49 -46.29
C ARG A 1044 -4.36 -9.94 -46.49
N ILE A 1045 -4.96 -10.82 -45.69
CA ILE A 1045 -4.74 -12.27 -45.69
C ILE A 1045 -5.80 -12.89 -46.59
N VAL A 1046 -5.39 -13.57 -47.65
CA VAL A 1046 -6.32 -14.21 -48.60
C VAL A 1046 -6.68 -15.59 -48.05
N VAL A 1047 -7.96 -15.80 -47.72
CA VAL A 1047 -8.47 -17.05 -47.10
C VAL A 1047 -9.14 -17.98 -48.12
N ASP A 1048 -9.75 -17.43 -49.18
CA ASP A 1048 -10.32 -18.21 -50.29
C ASP A 1048 -10.41 -17.36 -51.58
N ARG A 1049 -10.22 -18.00 -52.74
CA ARG A 1049 -10.30 -17.36 -54.07
C ARG A 1049 -10.94 -18.31 -55.08
N ARG A 1050 -11.94 -17.80 -55.81
CA ARG A 1050 -12.57 -18.50 -56.93
C ARG A 1050 -12.60 -17.60 -58.17
N ASP A 1051 -12.08 -18.11 -59.27
CA ASP A 1051 -12.01 -17.38 -60.54
C ASP A 1051 -13.14 -17.81 -61.49
N ASN A 1052 -13.62 -16.87 -62.33
CA ASN A 1052 -14.64 -17.11 -63.36
C ASN A 1052 -16.01 -17.61 -62.86
N VAL A 1053 -16.46 -17.07 -61.71
CA VAL A 1053 -17.75 -17.38 -61.11
C VAL A 1053 -18.81 -16.32 -61.47
N LEU A 1054 -20.08 -16.73 -61.52
CA LEU A 1054 -21.19 -15.79 -61.71
C LEU A 1054 -21.38 -15.00 -60.42
N ARG A 1055 -21.18 -13.69 -60.46
CA ARG A 1055 -21.21 -12.83 -59.27
C ARG A 1055 -22.42 -11.91 -59.30
N ALA A 1056 -23.21 -11.94 -58.23
CA ALA A 1056 -24.35 -11.05 -58.04
C ALA A 1056 -24.02 -9.98 -57.00
N PRO A 1057 -24.40 -8.71 -57.22
CA PRO A 1057 -24.22 -7.66 -56.22
C PRO A 1057 -24.98 -8.00 -54.93
N ASP A 1058 -24.31 -7.84 -53.80
CA ASP A 1058 -24.85 -8.17 -52.47
C ASP A 1058 -26.14 -7.41 -52.13
N GLN A 1059 -26.30 -6.22 -52.72
CA GLN A 1059 -27.50 -5.40 -52.56
C GLN A 1059 -28.74 -6.08 -53.15
N ALA A 1060 -28.61 -6.80 -54.25
CA ALA A 1060 -29.72 -7.49 -54.90
C ALA A 1060 -30.22 -8.72 -54.11
N LEU A 1061 -29.34 -9.33 -53.31
CA LEU A 1061 -29.69 -10.43 -52.39
C LEU A 1061 -30.49 -9.97 -51.17
N ARG A 1062 -30.44 -8.67 -50.86
CA ARG A 1062 -31.11 -8.07 -49.70
C ARG A 1062 -32.40 -7.34 -50.08
N TYR A 1063 -32.62 -7.12 -51.37
CA TYR A 1063 -33.76 -6.37 -51.89
C TYR A 1063 -35.06 -7.22 -51.81
N LEU A 1064 -36.14 -6.61 -51.31
CA LEU A 1064 -37.50 -7.16 -51.33
C LEU A 1064 -38.47 -6.06 -51.84
N PRO A 1065 -39.32 -6.34 -52.85
CA PRO A 1065 -40.29 -5.37 -53.34
C PRO A 1065 -41.44 -5.13 -52.34
N ALA A 1066 -41.92 -3.89 -52.28
CA ALA A 1066 -43.03 -3.51 -51.41
C ALA A 1066 -44.33 -4.29 -51.77
N GLY A 1067 -44.95 -4.94 -50.77
CA GLY A 1067 -46.20 -5.70 -50.92
C GLY A 1067 -46.06 -7.22 -50.87
N HIS A 1068 -44.85 -7.77 -50.93
CA HIS A 1068 -44.59 -9.20 -50.79
C HIS A 1068 -44.19 -9.54 -49.35
N ALA A 1069 -45.00 -10.34 -48.66
CA ALA A 1069 -44.67 -10.82 -47.32
C ALA A 1069 -43.47 -11.78 -47.41
N ALA A 1070 -42.41 -11.53 -46.64
CA ALA A 1070 -41.29 -12.44 -46.52
C ALA A 1070 -41.79 -13.85 -46.13
N PRO A 1071 -41.34 -14.93 -46.80
CA PRO A 1071 -41.73 -16.27 -46.39
C PRO A 1071 -41.33 -16.53 -44.94
N SER A 1072 -42.25 -17.09 -44.16
CA SER A 1072 -42.07 -17.38 -42.74
C SER A 1072 -40.85 -18.30 -42.55
N SER A 1073 -39.80 -17.79 -41.90
CA SER A 1073 -38.56 -18.53 -41.69
C SER A 1073 -38.75 -19.68 -40.68
N SER A 1074 -39.08 -20.86 -41.18
CA SER A 1074 -38.73 -22.13 -40.54
C SER A 1074 -38.23 -23.15 -41.53
N ALA A 1075 -37.18 -23.84 -41.09
CA ALA A 1075 -36.34 -24.76 -41.86
C ALA A 1075 -35.38 -24.03 -42.80
N ARG A 1076 -34.22 -23.61 -42.27
CA ARG A 1076 -32.99 -23.61 -43.09
C ARG A 1076 -32.38 -25.00 -42.95
N THR A 1077 -32.68 -25.88 -43.90
CA THR A 1077 -31.73 -26.90 -44.31
C THR A 1077 -30.54 -26.21 -45.01
N PRO A 1078 -29.35 -26.85 -45.08
CA PRO A 1078 -28.15 -26.26 -45.70
C PRO A 1078 -28.25 -26.04 -47.23
N ASP A 1079 -29.42 -26.25 -47.83
CA ASP A 1079 -29.70 -26.14 -49.27
C ASP A 1079 -30.72 -25.03 -49.59
N ALA A 1080 -30.92 -24.08 -48.67
CA ALA A 1080 -31.93 -23.04 -48.82
C ALA A 1080 -31.55 -22.04 -49.92
N SER A 1081 -32.21 -22.16 -51.07
CA SER A 1081 -32.22 -21.18 -52.16
C SER A 1081 -32.51 -19.77 -51.61
N SER A 1082 -31.54 -18.86 -51.73
CA SER A 1082 -31.78 -17.42 -51.61
C SER A 1082 -32.53 -16.95 -52.86
N GLN A 1083 -33.15 -15.78 -52.86
CA GLN A 1083 -33.84 -15.27 -54.06
C GLN A 1083 -33.23 -13.94 -54.47
N ILE A 1084 -32.92 -13.80 -55.76
CA ILE A 1084 -32.53 -12.52 -56.37
C ILE A 1084 -33.73 -12.06 -57.20
N TRP A 1085 -34.11 -10.79 -57.04
CA TRP A 1085 -35.09 -10.17 -57.92
C TRP A 1085 -34.38 -9.58 -59.12
N ILE A 1086 -34.80 -9.98 -60.31
CA ILE A 1086 -34.33 -9.40 -61.55
C ILE A 1086 -35.49 -8.72 -62.28
N LEU A 1087 -35.17 -7.77 -63.14
CA LEU A 1087 -36.16 -7.10 -63.99
C LEU A 1087 -36.22 -7.83 -65.35
N ARG A 1088 -37.32 -8.55 -65.62
CA ARG A 1088 -37.62 -9.13 -66.94
C ARG A 1088 -38.92 -8.50 -67.45
N ASP A 1089 -38.92 -7.98 -68.68
CA ASP A 1089 -40.08 -7.32 -69.31
C ASP A 1089 -40.72 -6.17 -68.49
N GLY A 1090 -39.93 -5.49 -67.66
CA GLY A 1090 -40.39 -4.36 -66.83
C GLY A 1090 -41.06 -4.76 -65.52
N GLU A 1091 -41.15 -6.06 -65.20
CA GLU A 1091 -41.71 -6.57 -63.94
C GLU A 1091 -40.65 -7.30 -63.08
N PRO A 1092 -40.68 -7.12 -61.75
CA PRO A 1092 -39.74 -7.77 -60.83
C PRO A 1092 -40.06 -9.27 -60.71
N THR A 1093 -39.14 -10.13 -61.16
CA THR A 1093 -39.27 -11.58 -61.10
C THR A 1093 -38.28 -12.16 -60.08
N ALA A 1094 -38.77 -12.98 -59.15
CA ALA A 1094 -37.93 -13.64 -58.14
C ALA A 1094 -37.29 -14.93 -58.69
N ILE A 1095 -35.96 -14.97 -58.73
CA ILE A 1095 -35.19 -16.16 -59.13
C ILE A 1095 -34.57 -16.81 -57.91
N PRO A 1096 -34.85 -18.09 -57.64
CA PRO A 1096 -34.16 -18.84 -56.60
C PRO A 1096 -32.72 -19.14 -57.04
N VAL A 1097 -31.77 -18.76 -56.19
CA VAL A 1097 -30.33 -18.93 -56.38
C VAL A 1097 -29.70 -19.60 -55.16
N GLN A 1098 -28.69 -20.43 -55.38
CA GLN A 1098 -27.82 -21.00 -54.36
C GLN A 1098 -26.52 -20.19 -54.33
N LEU A 1099 -26.17 -19.66 -53.16
CA LEU A 1099 -25.05 -18.75 -52.98
C LEU A 1099 -23.76 -19.50 -52.62
N GLY A 1100 -22.62 -18.93 -53.02
CA GLY A 1100 -21.27 -19.44 -52.82
C GLY A 1100 -20.39 -18.45 -52.05
N LEU A 1101 -19.14 -18.28 -52.49
CA LEU A 1101 -18.16 -17.39 -51.87
C LEU A 1101 -18.59 -15.91 -51.99
N ASP A 1102 -18.41 -15.13 -50.92
CA ASP A 1102 -18.73 -13.70 -50.83
C ASP A 1102 -17.47 -12.90 -50.50
N ASP A 1103 -17.24 -11.80 -51.24
CA ASP A 1103 -16.13 -10.85 -51.04
C ASP A 1103 -16.56 -9.53 -50.38
N GLY A 1104 -17.82 -9.42 -49.96
CA GLY A 1104 -18.42 -8.25 -49.30
C GLY A 1104 -18.98 -7.20 -50.25
N ALA A 1105 -18.73 -7.32 -51.56
CA ALA A 1105 -19.36 -6.48 -52.59
C ALA A 1105 -20.24 -7.32 -53.54
N CYS A 1106 -19.80 -8.53 -53.86
CA CYS A 1106 -20.53 -9.49 -54.67
C CYS A 1106 -20.44 -10.90 -54.08
N THR A 1107 -21.54 -11.64 -54.18
CA THR A 1107 -21.62 -13.05 -53.80
C THR A 1107 -21.69 -13.93 -55.05
N GLU A 1108 -20.96 -15.05 -55.03
CA GLU A 1108 -21.02 -16.10 -56.04
C GLU A 1108 -22.42 -16.73 -56.07
N VAL A 1109 -22.95 -16.93 -57.28
CA VAL A 1109 -24.14 -17.71 -57.53
C VAL A 1109 -23.73 -19.07 -58.08
N VAL A 1110 -23.86 -20.12 -57.27
CA VAL A 1110 -23.42 -21.49 -57.55
C VAL A 1110 -24.44 -22.25 -58.41
N LYS A 1111 -25.74 -22.00 -58.20
CA LYS A 1111 -26.85 -22.55 -59.01
C LYS A 1111 -28.03 -21.56 -59.03
N GLY A 1112 -28.77 -21.50 -60.14
CA GLY A 1112 -29.93 -20.63 -60.31
C GLY A 1112 -30.09 -20.25 -61.78
N ASP A 1113 -31.30 -19.88 -62.20
CA ASP A 1113 -31.61 -19.49 -63.59
C ASP A 1113 -31.18 -18.04 -63.88
N LEU A 1114 -29.94 -17.71 -63.52
CA LEU A 1114 -29.36 -16.37 -63.61
C LEU A 1114 -28.25 -16.38 -64.67
N GLU A 1115 -28.35 -15.51 -65.67
CA GLU A 1115 -27.38 -15.40 -66.76
C GLU A 1115 -26.50 -14.15 -66.61
N SER A 1116 -25.30 -14.20 -67.21
CA SER A 1116 -24.43 -13.03 -67.25
C SER A 1116 -25.06 -11.96 -68.15
N GLY A 1117 -25.40 -10.81 -67.58
CA GLY A 1117 -26.14 -9.73 -68.24
C GLY A 1117 -27.52 -9.44 -67.67
N ASP A 1118 -28.06 -10.34 -66.81
CA ASP A 1118 -29.33 -10.11 -66.12
C ASP A 1118 -29.26 -8.86 -65.22
N GLU A 1119 -30.33 -8.07 -65.22
CA GLU A 1119 -30.45 -6.85 -64.43
C GLU A 1119 -31.04 -7.15 -63.04
N ALA A 1120 -30.16 -7.30 -62.05
CA ALA A 1120 -30.55 -7.56 -60.67
C ALA A 1120 -30.97 -6.27 -59.98
N ILE A 1121 -32.15 -6.27 -59.34
CA ILE A 1121 -32.71 -5.10 -58.68
C ILE A 1121 -31.98 -4.88 -57.35
N VAL A 1122 -31.36 -3.71 -57.19
CA VAL A 1122 -30.60 -3.31 -56.00
C VAL A 1122 -31.35 -2.30 -55.13
N GLY A 1123 -32.46 -1.70 -55.62
CA GLY A 1123 -33.30 -0.77 -54.84
C GLY A 1123 -34.50 -0.17 -55.61
N GLU A 1124 -35.29 0.66 -54.93
CA GLU A 1124 -36.41 1.45 -55.50
C GLU A 1124 -36.14 2.96 -55.33
N GLY A 1125 -36.32 3.76 -56.39
CA GLY A 1125 -36.18 5.22 -56.37
C GLY A 1125 -37.53 5.95 -56.38
N LYS A 1126 -37.63 7.09 -55.69
CA LYS A 1126 -38.71 8.09 -55.85
C LYS A 1126 -38.15 9.28 -56.65
N ASP A 1127 -38.81 9.62 -57.75
CA ASP A 1127 -38.54 10.69 -58.72
C ASP A 1127 -37.21 11.47 -58.62
N ALA A 1128 -36.37 11.27 -59.63
CA ALA A 1128 -35.23 12.12 -59.94
C ALA A 1128 -35.69 13.32 -60.78
N SER A 1129 -35.88 14.47 -60.11
CA SER A 1129 -35.71 15.80 -60.70
C SER A 1129 -35.12 16.74 -59.64
N GLU A 1130 -33.81 16.62 -59.39
CA GLU A 1130 -32.87 17.76 -59.28
C GLU A 1130 -31.49 17.29 -58.77
N LYS A 1131 -30.47 17.58 -59.60
CA LYS A 1131 -29.08 17.90 -59.23
C LYS A 1131 -28.25 16.83 -58.49
N VAL A 1132 -27.49 16.07 -59.28
CA VAL A 1132 -26.08 15.76 -58.97
C VAL A 1132 -25.22 16.12 -60.18
N THR A 1133 -24.90 17.41 -60.28
CA THR A 1133 -23.64 17.87 -60.87
C THR A 1133 -22.72 18.25 -59.72
N ALA A 1134 -21.45 17.83 -59.82
CA ALA A 1134 -20.34 17.95 -58.86
C ALA A 1134 -20.32 16.82 -57.80
N LYS A 1135 -19.23 16.07 -57.59
CA LYS A 1135 -17.82 16.38 -57.89
C LYS A 1135 -16.99 15.08 -57.82
N CYS A 1136 -16.42 14.67 -58.94
CA CYS A 1136 -15.11 14.00 -58.96
C CYS A 1136 -14.03 15.09 -58.92
N ARG A 1137 -13.15 15.05 -57.92
CA ARG A 1137 -11.76 15.59 -57.83
C ARG A 1137 -11.44 15.96 -56.37
N ASN A 1138 -10.92 15.01 -55.60
CA ASN A 1138 -9.51 14.92 -55.21
C ASN A 1138 -9.29 13.65 -54.38
#